data_AF-A0A937QQR1-F1
#
_entry.id   AF-A0A937QQR1-F1
#
_cell.length_a   1.000
_cell.length_b   1.000
_cell.length_c   1.000
_cell.angle_alpha   90.00
_cell.angle_beta   90.00
_cell.angle_gamma   90.00
#
_symmetry.space_group_name_H-M   'P 1'
#
loop_
_entity.id
_entity.type
_entity.pdbx_description
1 polymer ?
#
loop_
_entity_poly.entity_id
_entity_poly.type
_entity_poly.pdbx_seq_one_letter_code
_entity_poly.pdbx_strand_id
1 'polypeptide(L)'
;MNVNKIRDLRAQPDPHGGQIDLSWTNPVFEHFAGVKILRRESAFPNRNEISTENGVFNHKIIEPQSPIKPGELSRFSDKGLKPETIYYYAVAAYDAAPTPEYYTEYASALATTAYQTGAYLYQNLPTIYRSMDHEKRQLRQLVDMFGLQFDLLRSFTSASRHFSDIDHIDGQLLGLLAQWIGWQSGPVPPDLIARLRNEIKRAPHFYRTTGVPANLYATLNRLSTWDAQIKEFVHSIFRSNDPERLTVWEAIRRADGWQVSDEPVTLDLAYEGKPAAVQTQDERQLLFYHARQSPSPPRIPGKNPVVRDITNDNWHIWYKVKDGDRWSGARRLTFLGEMNKYPAAFQKSDGNIWLFWNTHKKIGGASVPQIQLELLSAGRPARPARVQGTQSEPFTFSDGDTFRIIVGGSVPREITFRREHFHIDQPAIQAEAAEVVRLLNSEIPGLEVTQTENHRIVFTSLTKGANSQIVIPNSPVAAQLGLAFITGNNTAAAQFTGSRNGPFALSDGDTISIKVDADIHRLVTFQNADFQNIAQASTAEVVGAINQVLPGIATSVGGHIRLTSPTVGAASVINVDVDASTAAPKLGFSADVGDEAVAAELTGSQDGPFALSDGDTISIQVDSDPPQTITFRTGDFGNAQPIAAQVAAVINRVLPNIASDAGGHVRLTSPTAGEGAFVGVEVNASTAAPELGFGAPLPAANPIVADEEPAALEDNNKNVWLFWSSRRTGRWKIWYNHFNGTSWANAQRLTSGLESDRQPSVVHDSSVLTERIWLFWSRKKANGRWNVLHRRIDNPALPNAPANWGAVSELLPALTDYDNREPAAILNSDGSVELYFSSNQADGWNIWSTVIPPDPQNPAEEIDLGQANHQRQFTHRAPMALGGGNQPVTLWFRSNRSQVYPSDVYQGIETKDARYAGSTTVDTRNRAKMILRRDIEDIQHYTYDTRKTEAGWYARDTVGVFTISDTFDPEATSRHLDMLKDGTKRFLPIQLRPVFINHPRADFRWARTWDGGPPSAVLPDLSVSPPEIFFGLYHSEFTEGE
;
A
#
# COMPACT_ATOMS: atom_id res chain seq x y z
N MET A 1 54.99 32.97 27.80
CA MET A 1 54.17 34.10 27.27
C MET A 1 54.76 34.51 25.94
N ASN A 2 53.99 34.45 24.84
CA ASN A 2 54.48 34.84 23.51
C ASN A 2 54.76 36.35 23.49
N VAL A 3 56.04 36.74 23.47
CA VAL A 3 56.50 38.12 23.60
C VAL A 3 56.32 38.92 22.29
N ASN A 4 56.04 38.22 21.18
CA ASN A 4 56.11 38.75 19.82
C ASN A 4 54.76 39.26 19.26
N LYS A 5 53.65 39.09 19.99
CA LYS A 5 52.31 39.53 19.57
C LYS A 5 51.87 40.82 20.27
N ILE A 6 51.01 41.61 19.62
CA ILE A 6 50.39 42.78 20.26
C ILE A 6 49.61 42.35 21.52
N ARG A 7 49.43 43.28 22.47
CA ARG A 7 48.69 43.03 23.71
C ARG A 7 47.51 44.00 23.83
N ASP A 8 46.52 43.63 24.63
CA ASP A 8 45.38 44.48 24.98
C ASP A 8 44.61 45.06 23.78
N LEU A 9 44.50 44.29 22.68
CA LEU A 9 43.72 44.70 21.51
C LEU A 9 42.23 44.86 21.91
N ARG A 10 41.68 46.04 21.65
CA ARG A 10 40.27 46.38 21.85
C ARG A 10 39.71 47.03 20.59
N ALA A 11 38.47 46.70 20.26
CA ALA A 11 37.67 47.37 19.26
C ALA A 11 36.42 47.94 19.93
N GLN A 12 36.18 49.24 19.80
CA GLN A 12 35.07 49.93 20.44
C GLN A 12 34.22 50.67 19.41
N PRO A 13 32.89 50.55 19.47
CA PRO A 13 32.00 51.33 18.61
C PRO A 13 32.06 52.82 18.97
N ASP A 14 32.09 53.69 17.97
CA ASP A 14 31.95 55.12 18.19
C ASP A 14 30.46 55.50 18.32
N PRO A 15 30.02 56.18 19.38
CA PRO A 15 28.62 56.58 19.53
C PRO A 15 28.07 57.51 18.42
N HIS A 16 28.94 58.17 17.65
CA HIS A 16 28.58 59.02 16.50
C HIS A 16 28.30 58.24 15.21
N GLY A 17 28.39 56.90 15.24
CA GLY A 17 27.99 56.04 14.13
C GLY A 17 29.03 55.92 13.00
N GLY A 18 28.99 54.79 12.30
CA GLY A 18 29.84 54.54 11.13
C GLY A 18 31.34 54.51 11.40
N GLN A 19 31.75 54.33 12.67
CA GLN A 19 33.14 54.29 13.09
C GLN A 19 33.40 53.24 14.18
N ILE A 20 34.56 52.60 14.12
CA ILE A 20 35.09 51.69 15.15
C ILE A 20 36.51 52.14 15.51
N ASP A 21 36.78 52.30 16.81
CA ASP A 21 38.08 52.67 17.35
C ASP A 21 38.82 51.45 17.88
N LEU A 22 40.00 51.21 17.33
CA LEU A 22 40.93 50.17 17.76
C LEU A 22 42.00 50.75 18.68
N SER A 23 42.35 50.01 19.73
CA SER A 23 43.52 50.32 20.57
C SER A 23 44.28 49.05 20.94
N TRP A 24 45.61 49.08 20.94
CA TRP A 24 46.45 47.94 21.33
C TRP A 24 47.82 48.42 21.82
N THR A 25 48.53 47.55 22.54
CA THR A 25 49.91 47.78 22.97
C THR A 25 50.87 47.03 22.04
N ASN A 26 51.86 47.74 21.48
CA ASN A 26 52.84 47.15 20.58
C ASN A 26 53.75 46.14 21.30
N PRO A 27 54.20 45.06 20.64
CA PRO A 27 55.09 44.09 21.27
C PRO A 27 56.49 44.68 21.50
N VAL A 28 57.27 44.01 22.34
CA VAL A 28 58.66 44.39 22.68
C VAL A 28 59.57 43.23 22.31
N PHE A 29 60.03 43.20 21.05
CA PHE A 29 61.02 42.22 20.58
C PHE A 29 62.04 42.86 19.63
N GLU A 30 63.20 42.20 19.48
CA GLU A 30 64.47 42.76 18.99
C GLU A 30 64.44 43.29 17.53
N HIS A 31 63.40 42.98 16.75
CA HIS A 31 63.28 43.35 15.34
C HIS A 31 61.88 43.82 14.93
N PHE A 32 61.07 44.33 15.87
CA PHE A 32 59.74 44.84 15.57
C PHE A 32 59.79 45.98 14.54
N ALA A 33 59.15 45.78 13.38
CA ALA A 33 59.16 46.71 12.26
C ALA A 33 57.86 47.50 12.12
N GLY A 34 56.73 46.94 12.56
CA GLY A 34 55.46 47.65 12.54
C GLY A 34 54.24 46.77 12.74
N VAL A 35 53.07 47.33 12.44
CA VAL A 35 51.76 46.70 12.56
C VAL A 35 50.96 46.88 11.27
N LYS A 36 50.30 45.82 10.82
CA LYS A 36 49.29 45.85 9.75
C LYS A 36 47.91 45.58 10.33
N ILE A 37 46.91 46.35 9.90
CA ILE A 37 45.51 46.15 10.27
C ILE A 37 44.75 45.67 9.03
N LEU A 38 43.99 44.58 9.17
CA LEU A 38 43.08 44.06 8.15
C LEU A 38 41.65 44.08 8.70
N ARG A 39 40.66 44.28 7.81
CA ARG A 39 39.24 44.36 8.15
C ARG A 39 38.39 43.54 7.20
N ARG A 40 37.33 42.89 7.71
CA ARG A 40 36.31 42.17 6.92
C ARG A 40 34.93 42.17 7.61
N GLU A 41 33.83 41.97 6.87
CA GLU A 41 32.44 42.06 7.37
C GLU A 41 31.84 40.72 7.89
N SER A 42 32.38 39.54 7.53
CA SER A 42 31.71 38.26 7.83
C SER A 42 32.54 37.25 8.64
N ALA A 43 33.86 37.43 8.71
CA ALA A 43 34.80 36.58 9.43
C ALA A 43 36.11 37.33 9.64
N PHE A 44 36.97 36.84 10.54
CA PHE A 44 38.31 37.36 10.70
C PHE A 44 39.14 37.19 9.41
N PRO A 45 39.92 38.21 9.01
CA PRO A 45 40.92 38.06 7.95
C PRO A 45 41.95 36.99 8.31
N ASN A 46 42.38 36.17 7.35
CA ASN A 46 43.38 35.12 7.59
C ASN A 46 44.82 35.68 7.60
N ARG A 47 45.74 34.99 8.30
CA ARG A 47 47.19 35.35 8.31
C ARG A 47 47.81 35.43 6.91
N ASN A 48 47.35 34.59 5.99
CA ASN A 48 47.86 34.54 4.62
C ASN A 48 47.39 35.73 3.74
N GLU A 49 46.38 36.48 4.18
CA GLU A 49 45.86 37.65 3.46
C GLU A 49 46.75 38.90 3.69
N ILE A 50 47.64 38.87 4.69
CA ILE A 50 48.50 40.00 5.10
C ILE A 50 49.57 40.38 4.06
N SER A 51 49.96 39.45 3.17
CA SER A 51 51.01 39.64 2.15
C SER A 51 50.47 40.01 0.77
N THR A 52 49.15 40.00 0.57
CA THR A 52 48.49 40.29 -0.71
C THR A 52 48.02 41.75 -0.75
N GLU A 53 48.78 42.65 -1.39
CA GLU A 53 48.48 44.10 -1.39
C GLU A 53 47.17 44.48 -2.10
N ASN A 54 46.58 43.63 -2.93
CA ASN A 54 45.32 43.90 -3.64
C ASN A 54 44.59 42.62 -4.12
N GLY A 55 44.49 41.59 -3.28
CA GLY A 55 43.98 40.27 -3.70
C GLY A 55 42.55 39.94 -3.22
N VAL A 56 41.56 40.01 -4.13
CA VAL A 56 40.28 39.26 -4.21
C VAL A 56 39.28 39.34 -3.02
N PHE A 57 39.73 39.61 -1.81
CA PHE A 57 38.93 39.64 -0.59
C PHE A 57 38.96 41.07 -0.05
N ASN A 58 37.83 41.79 -0.08
CA ASN A 58 37.66 43.19 0.31
C ASN A 58 38.25 43.55 1.71
N HIS A 59 39.57 43.69 1.81
CA HIS A 59 40.28 44.12 3.01
C HIS A 59 41.05 45.41 2.71
N LYS A 60 41.16 46.29 3.71
CA LYS A 60 41.94 47.53 3.63
C LYS A 60 43.13 47.37 4.56
N ILE A 61 44.35 47.41 4.01
CA ILE A 61 45.58 47.50 4.80
C ILE A 61 45.72 48.96 5.24
N ILE A 62 45.91 49.18 6.53
CA ILE A 62 46.07 50.52 7.09
C ILE A 62 47.38 50.59 7.85
N GLU A 63 48.31 51.37 7.30
CA GLU A 63 49.59 51.70 7.93
C GLU A 63 49.42 52.95 8.79
N PRO A 64 49.70 52.89 10.11
CA PRO A 64 49.55 54.07 10.97
C PRO A 64 50.59 55.13 10.63
N GLN A 65 50.14 56.38 10.52
CA GLN A 65 50.90 57.55 10.01
C GLN A 65 51.96 58.10 11.03
N SER A 66 52.33 57.36 12.07
CA SER A 66 53.20 57.83 13.16
C SER A 66 54.19 56.75 13.61
N PRO A 67 55.38 57.10 14.14
CA PRO A 67 56.41 56.12 14.48
C PRO A 67 55.90 55.16 15.56
N ILE A 68 55.77 53.89 15.19
CA ILE A 68 55.27 52.82 16.07
C ILE A 68 56.42 52.34 16.95
N LYS A 69 56.42 52.68 18.24
CA LYS A 69 57.48 52.24 19.17
C LYS A 69 57.11 50.93 19.88
N PRO A 70 58.10 50.05 20.14
CA PRO A 70 57.90 48.87 20.98
C PRO A 70 57.31 49.25 22.35
N GLY A 71 56.27 48.52 22.79
CA GLY A 71 55.63 48.72 24.11
C GLY A 71 54.68 49.91 24.25
N GLU A 72 54.52 50.74 23.21
CA GLU A 72 53.62 51.91 23.24
C GLU A 72 52.16 51.52 22.95
N LEU A 73 51.22 52.30 23.51
CA LEU A 73 49.80 52.21 23.19
C LEU A 73 49.51 52.88 21.84
N SER A 74 49.09 52.08 20.86
CA SER A 74 48.66 52.52 19.54
C SER A 74 47.13 52.61 19.47
N ARG A 75 46.64 53.53 18.62
CA ARG A 75 45.20 53.71 18.35
C ARG A 75 44.95 53.91 16.86
N PHE A 76 43.79 53.44 16.39
CA PHE A 76 43.36 53.61 15.01
C PHE A 76 41.83 53.75 14.94
N SER A 77 41.32 54.74 14.18
CA SER A 77 39.87 54.95 13.98
C SER A 77 39.48 54.58 12.56
N ASP A 78 38.67 53.53 12.41
CA ASP A 78 38.11 53.09 11.13
C ASP A 78 36.78 53.79 10.87
N LYS A 79 36.67 54.57 9.79
CA LYS A 79 35.52 55.44 9.50
C LYS A 79 34.84 55.06 8.18
N GLY A 80 33.57 55.42 8.04
CA GLY A 80 32.77 55.15 6.83
C GLY A 80 32.23 53.71 6.78
N LEU A 81 32.04 53.11 7.95
CA LEU A 81 31.54 51.75 8.09
C LEU A 81 30.03 51.69 7.87
N LYS A 82 29.55 50.55 7.36
CA LYS A 82 28.11 50.32 7.23
C LYS A 82 27.47 50.32 8.62
N PRO A 83 26.32 51.00 8.78
CA PRO A 83 25.60 50.99 10.04
C PRO A 83 25.19 49.57 10.42
N GLU A 84 25.17 49.29 11.73
CA GLU A 84 24.71 48.04 12.34
C GLU A 84 25.35 46.76 11.79
N THR A 85 26.58 46.89 11.29
CA THR A 85 27.35 45.78 10.72
C THR A 85 28.53 45.45 11.62
N ILE A 86 28.75 44.16 11.88
CA ILE A 86 29.90 43.71 12.67
C ILE A 86 31.13 43.64 11.77
N TYR A 87 32.20 44.32 12.17
CA TYR A 87 33.48 44.26 11.48
C TYR A 87 34.48 43.45 12.30
N TYR A 88 35.23 42.62 11.60
CA TYR A 88 36.27 41.74 12.15
C TYR A 88 37.63 42.29 11.74
N TYR A 89 38.49 42.50 12.74
CA TYR A 89 39.81 43.04 12.59
C TYR A 89 40.87 41.99 12.92
N ALA A 90 41.92 41.96 12.11
CA ALA A 90 43.15 41.26 12.39
C ALA A 90 44.28 42.29 12.45
N VAL A 91 44.92 42.40 13.62
CA VAL A 91 46.02 43.35 13.84
C VAL A 91 47.29 42.53 14.04
N ALA A 92 48.21 42.66 13.09
CA ALA A 92 49.39 41.81 12.98
C ALA A 92 50.67 42.63 13.16
N ALA A 93 51.46 42.29 14.17
CA ALA A 93 52.83 42.80 14.31
C ALA A 93 53.78 42.00 13.39
N TYR A 94 54.79 42.66 12.83
CA TYR A 94 55.77 42.03 11.95
C TYR A 94 57.20 42.52 12.20
N ASP A 95 58.18 41.76 11.72
CA ASP A 95 59.61 42.05 11.82
C ASP A 95 60.22 42.59 10.50
N ALA A 96 61.43 43.13 10.54
CA ALA A 96 62.08 43.75 9.37
C ALA A 96 62.76 42.73 8.44
N ALA A 97 62.45 41.43 8.55
CA ALA A 97 63.11 40.37 7.78
C ALA A 97 62.69 40.38 6.29
N PRO A 98 63.52 39.84 5.36
CA PRO A 98 63.16 39.72 3.94
C PRO A 98 61.87 38.93 3.69
N THR A 99 61.57 37.99 4.59
CA THR A 99 60.29 37.28 4.67
C THR A 99 59.68 37.54 6.05
N PRO A 100 58.88 38.61 6.20
CA PRO A 100 58.45 39.06 7.52
C PRO A 100 57.48 38.05 8.17
N GLU A 101 57.71 37.73 9.44
CA GLU A 101 56.79 36.88 10.20
C GLU A 101 55.68 37.72 10.85
N TYR A 102 54.42 37.34 10.62
CA TYR A 102 53.26 38.05 11.15
C TYR A 102 52.69 37.39 12.40
N TYR A 103 52.56 38.16 13.49
CA TYR A 103 51.94 37.76 14.76
C TYR A 103 50.60 38.49 14.93
N THR A 104 49.50 37.77 14.71
CA THR A 104 48.15 38.34 14.58
C THR A 104 47.33 38.17 15.85
N GLU A 105 46.63 39.24 16.24
CA GLU A 105 45.54 39.21 17.22
C GLU A 105 44.24 39.71 16.59
N TYR A 106 43.11 39.27 17.14
CA TYR A 106 41.80 39.44 16.54
C TYR A 106 40.86 40.21 17.46
N ALA A 107 40.06 41.12 16.89
CA ALA A 107 38.99 41.81 17.60
C ALA A 107 37.80 42.09 16.68
N SER A 108 36.59 42.09 17.21
CA SER A 108 35.38 42.46 16.48
C SER A 108 34.61 43.54 17.23
N ALA A 109 33.89 44.38 16.49
CA ALA A 109 32.95 45.34 17.06
C ALA A 109 31.82 45.65 16.05
N LEU A 110 30.67 46.04 16.59
CA LEU A 110 29.53 46.51 15.82
C LEU A 110 29.73 47.97 15.42
N ALA A 111 29.67 48.32 14.15
CA ALA A 111 29.56 49.72 13.74
C ALA A 111 28.15 50.22 14.03
N THR A 112 28.03 51.30 14.80
CA THR A 112 26.74 51.88 15.22
C THR A 112 26.17 52.84 14.17
N THR A 113 24.95 53.30 14.38
CA THR A 113 24.25 54.28 13.55
C THR A 113 24.03 55.55 14.37
N ALA A 114 24.29 56.72 13.78
CA ALA A 114 23.83 57.98 14.34
C ALA A 114 22.33 58.12 14.14
N TYR A 115 21.53 57.62 15.09
CA TYR A 115 20.08 57.84 15.10
C TYR A 115 19.69 59.29 15.42
N GLN A 116 20.68 60.14 15.74
CA GLN A 116 20.51 61.55 16.05
C GLN A 116 19.55 61.78 17.22
N THR A 117 19.52 60.86 18.19
CA THR A 117 18.60 60.94 19.34
C THR A 117 18.84 62.22 20.15
N GLY A 118 20.09 62.70 20.24
CA GLY A 118 20.40 63.99 20.88
C GLY A 118 19.70 65.17 20.19
N ALA A 119 19.77 65.23 18.85
CA ALA A 119 19.10 66.27 18.08
C ALA A 119 17.57 66.18 18.22
N TYR A 120 17.02 64.96 18.19
CA TYR A 120 15.59 64.73 18.42
C TYR A 120 15.15 65.20 19.82
N LEU A 121 15.84 64.78 20.87
CA LEU A 121 15.54 65.18 22.25
C LEU A 121 15.63 66.69 22.42
N TYR A 122 16.67 67.33 21.86
CA TYR A 122 16.83 68.78 21.90
C TYR A 122 15.70 69.50 21.15
N GLN A 123 15.29 69.00 19.98
CA GLN A 123 14.18 69.57 19.21
C GLN A 123 12.81 69.42 19.90
N ASN A 124 12.67 68.46 20.81
CA ASN A 124 11.45 68.26 21.60
C ASN A 124 11.43 69.05 22.91
N LEU A 125 12.51 69.78 23.26
CA LEU A 125 12.49 70.69 24.40
C LEU A 125 11.59 71.90 24.14
N PRO A 126 10.90 72.43 25.18
CA PRO A 126 10.15 73.68 25.07
C PRO A 126 10.99 74.82 24.46
N THR A 127 10.36 75.61 23.59
CA THR A 127 11.05 76.66 22.79
C THR A 127 11.85 77.65 23.64
N ILE A 128 11.42 77.92 24.87
CA ILE A 128 12.13 78.81 25.81
C ILE A 128 13.55 78.32 26.09
N TYR A 129 13.76 77.02 26.34
CA TYR A 129 15.09 76.46 26.63
C TYR A 129 16.01 76.51 25.42
N ARG A 130 15.46 76.26 24.21
CA ARG A 130 16.23 76.36 22.96
C ARG A 130 16.64 77.80 22.64
N SER A 131 15.78 78.78 22.95
CA SER A 131 16.09 80.20 22.74
C SER A 131 17.23 80.68 23.65
N MET A 132 17.26 80.22 24.91
CA MET A 132 18.29 80.59 25.88
C MET A 132 19.64 79.89 25.63
N ASP A 133 19.63 78.73 24.97
CA ASP A 133 20.84 77.95 24.67
C ASP A 133 21.54 78.35 23.35
N HIS A 134 20.99 79.32 22.61
CA HIS A 134 21.47 79.69 21.27
C HIS A 134 22.93 80.19 21.23
N GLU A 135 23.37 80.95 22.24
CA GLU A 135 24.73 81.52 22.29
C GLU A 135 25.79 80.55 22.84
N LYS A 136 25.47 79.79 23.90
CA LYS A 136 26.44 78.98 24.64
C LYS A 136 26.41 77.48 24.31
N ARG A 137 25.30 76.96 23.76
CA ARG A 137 25.09 75.55 23.36
C ARG A 137 25.40 74.51 24.46
N GLN A 138 25.39 74.90 25.72
CA GLN A 138 25.72 74.04 26.86
C GLN A 138 24.63 73.00 27.10
N LEU A 139 23.36 73.37 26.95
CA LEU A 139 22.24 72.44 27.06
C LEU A 139 22.24 71.45 25.89
N ARG A 140 22.53 71.91 24.66
CA ARG A 140 22.72 71.02 23.51
C ARG A 140 23.83 70.00 23.72
N GLN A 141 25.00 70.42 24.20
CA GLN A 141 26.11 69.51 24.51
C GLN A 141 25.74 68.47 25.59
N LEU A 142 25.01 68.89 26.62
CA LEU A 142 24.52 67.98 27.66
C LEU A 142 23.55 66.94 27.09
N VAL A 143 22.57 67.37 26.29
CA VAL A 143 21.58 66.47 25.66
C VAL A 143 22.23 65.53 24.66
N ASP A 144 23.20 66.02 23.88
CA ASP A 144 23.95 65.21 22.92
C ASP A 144 24.73 64.09 23.64
N MET A 145 25.31 64.35 24.82
CA MET A 145 26.01 63.32 25.61
C MET A 145 25.10 62.12 25.96
N PHE A 146 23.85 62.38 26.35
CA PHE A 146 22.87 61.31 26.60
C PHE A 146 22.35 60.70 25.30
N GLY A 147 22.10 61.53 24.28
CA GLY A 147 21.66 61.09 22.96
C GLY A 147 22.60 60.07 22.31
N LEU A 148 23.92 60.25 22.47
CA LEU A 148 24.93 59.33 21.98
C LEU A 148 24.85 57.94 22.64
N GLN A 149 24.57 57.87 23.94
CA GLN A 149 24.38 56.59 24.64
C GLN A 149 23.07 55.91 24.23
N PHE A 150 22.02 56.67 23.95
CA PHE A 150 20.77 56.13 23.40
C PHE A 150 20.92 55.62 21.97
N ASP A 151 21.68 56.32 21.12
CA ASP A 151 22.02 55.87 19.77
C ASP A 151 22.78 54.53 19.82
N LEU A 152 23.77 54.42 20.73
CA LEU A 152 24.50 53.18 20.99
C LEU A 152 23.57 52.04 21.40
N LEU A 153 22.72 52.26 22.41
CA LEU A 153 21.74 51.27 22.89
C LEU A 153 20.78 50.82 21.76
N ARG A 154 20.31 51.78 20.95
CA ARG A 154 19.40 51.51 19.85
C ARG A 154 20.07 50.69 18.74
N SER A 155 21.32 50.99 18.38
CA SER A 155 22.07 50.19 17.43
C SER A 155 22.30 48.76 17.91
N PHE A 156 22.66 48.55 19.18
CA PHE A 156 22.77 47.18 19.72
C PHE A 156 21.42 46.45 19.70
N THR A 157 20.34 47.13 20.06
CA THR A 157 18.98 46.55 20.03
C THR A 157 18.54 46.20 18.60
N SER A 158 18.87 47.05 17.62
CA SER A 158 18.60 46.79 16.20
C SER A 158 19.40 45.58 15.71
N ALA A 159 20.70 45.52 16.02
CA ALA A 159 21.57 44.41 15.69
C ALA A 159 21.10 43.07 16.31
N SER A 160 20.51 43.09 17.51
CA SER A 160 19.93 41.88 18.12
C SER A 160 18.80 41.24 17.30
N ARG A 161 18.13 41.98 16.42
CA ARG A 161 17.13 41.41 15.49
C ARG A 161 17.74 40.44 14.49
N HIS A 162 19.05 40.54 14.25
CA HIS A 162 19.81 39.68 13.34
C HIS A 162 20.45 38.46 14.04
N PHE A 163 20.11 38.17 15.31
CA PHE A 163 20.65 36.99 16.01
C PHE A 163 20.23 35.65 15.41
N SER A 164 19.17 35.58 14.60
CA SER A 164 18.84 34.38 13.82
C SER A 164 19.50 34.35 12.43
N ASP A 165 20.12 35.45 12.02
CA ASP A 165 20.75 35.58 10.71
C ASP A 165 22.21 35.10 10.77
N ILE A 166 22.45 33.94 10.15
CA ILE A 166 23.76 33.27 10.15
C ILE A 166 24.82 34.10 9.43
N ASP A 167 24.49 35.08 8.59
CA ASP A 167 25.47 35.93 7.91
C ASP A 167 25.85 37.18 8.70
N HIS A 168 24.93 37.70 9.51
CA HIS A 168 25.06 39.00 10.17
C HIS A 168 25.36 38.93 11.67
N ILE A 169 25.07 37.81 12.34
CA ILE A 169 25.39 37.63 13.77
C ILE A 169 26.90 37.68 14.04
N ASP A 170 27.30 38.11 15.24
CA ASP A 170 28.68 37.97 15.71
C ASP A 170 29.15 36.51 15.64
N GLY A 171 30.32 36.29 15.05
CA GLY A 171 30.95 34.99 14.92
C GLY A 171 31.19 34.29 16.27
N GLN A 172 31.35 35.05 17.35
CA GLN A 172 31.47 34.50 18.71
C GLN A 172 30.19 33.80 19.20
N LEU A 173 29.03 34.18 18.66
CA LEU A 173 27.73 33.62 19.04
C LEU A 173 27.30 32.44 18.15
N LEU A 174 28.02 32.18 17.04
CA LEU A 174 27.71 31.07 16.13
C LEU A 174 27.77 29.70 16.82
N GLY A 175 28.64 29.52 17.82
CA GLY A 175 28.70 28.28 18.60
C GLY A 175 27.40 28.01 19.37
N LEU A 176 26.74 29.05 19.87
CA LEU A 176 25.44 28.93 20.54
C LEU A 176 24.33 28.58 19.54
N LEU A 177 24.34 29.19 18.35
CA LEU A 177 23.40 28.85 17.27
C LEU A 177 23.59 27.41 16.78
N ALA A 178 24.83 26.94 16.67
CA ALA A 178 25.14 25.55 16.34
C ALA A 178 24.56 24.60 17.39
N GLN A 179 24.73 24.90 18.68
CA GLN A 179 24.16 24.11 19.77
C GLN A 179 22.64 24.07 19.76
N TRP A 180 21.96 25.18 19.40
CA TRP A 180 20.50 25.24 19.32
C TRP A 180 19.91 24.28 18.29
N ILE A 181 20.65 23.96 17.23
CA ILE A 181 20.24 22.99 16.20
C ILE A 181 20.84 21.59 16.43
N GLY A 182 21.57 21.37 17.52
CA GLY A 182 22.26 20.10 17.81
C GLY A 182 23.56 19.88 17.04
N TRP A 183 24.08 20.90 16.35
CA TRP A 183 25.32 20.79 15.59
C TRP A 183 26.52 20.89 16.52
N GLN A 184 27.26 19.79 16.66
CA GLN A 184 28.47 19.74 17.47
C GLN A 184 29.66 20.36 16.71
N SER A 185 29.83 21.67 16.79
CA SER A 185 31.09 22.31 16.40
C SER A 185 32.07 22.24 17.58
N GLY A 186 33.28 21.70 17.36
CA GLY A 186 34.37 21.85 18.32
C GLY A 186 34.71 23.33 18.59
N PRO A 187 35.63 23.65 19.52
CA PRO A 187 36.10 25.02 19.70
C PRO A 187 36.64 25.55 18.36
N VAL A 188 36.09 26.66 17.88
CA VAL A 188 36.39 27.21 16.55
C VAL A 188 37.39 28.36 16.69
N PRO A 189 38.63 28.20 16.21
CA PRO A 189 39.58 29.28 16.06
C PRO A 189 39.02 30.47 15.26
N PRO A 190 39.45 31.72 15.53
CA PRO A 190 38.97 32.91 14.82
C PRO A 190 39.01 32.81 13.28
N ASP A 191 40.00 32.15 12.71
CA ASP A 191 40.20 31.92 11.27
C ASP A 191 39.16 30.97 10.63
N LEU A 192 38.38 30.23 11.43
CA LEU A 192 37.41 29.26 10.94
C LEU A 192 35.94 29.71 11.05
N ILE A 193 35.66 30.97 11.42
CA ILE A 193 34.30 31.50 11.55
C ILE A 193 33.51 31.43 10.23
N ALA A 194 34.14 31.73 9.09
CA ALA A 194 33.49 31.62 7.78
C ALA A 194 33.08 30.17 7.45
N ARG A 195 33.92 29.21 7.84
CA ARG A 195 33.62 27.78 7.70
C ARG A 195 32.44 27.39 8.57
N LEU A 196 32.42 27.82 9.84
CA LEU A 196 31.33 27.52 10.76
C LEU A 196 29.97 28.06 10.27
N ARG A 197 29.91 29.28 9.72
CA ARG A 197 28.68 29.82 9.10
C ARG A 197 28.18 28.89 7.99
N ASN A 198 29.07 28.43 7.12
CA ASN A 198 28.72 27.51 6.04
C ASN A 198 28.29 26.12 6.56
N GLU A 199 28.93 25.62 7.61
CA GLU A 199 28.53 24.36 8.27
C GLU A 199 27.12 24.47 8.87
N ILE A 200 26.84 25.53 9.65
CA ILE A 200 25.51 25.75 10.25
C ILE A 200 24.43 25.92 9.17
N LYS A 201 24.72 26.63 8.08
CA LYS A 201 23.79 26.75 6.93
C LYS A 201 23.50 25.41 6.25
N ARG A 202 24.49 24.51 6.17
CA ARG A 202 24.36 23.20 5.52
C ARG A 202 23.80 22.12 6.46
N ALA A 203 23.91 22.29 7.78
CA ALA A 203 23.47 21.32 8.77
C ALA A 203 21.99 20.86 8.57
N PRO A 204 21.00 21.75 8.29
CA PRO A 204 19.64 21.30 8.02
C PRO A 204 19.50 20.39 6.79
N HIS A 205 20.28 20.65 5.73
CA HIS A 205 20.31 19.77 4.56
C HIS A 205 20.93 18.42 4.91
N PHE A 206 22.03 18.42 5.66
CA PHE A 206 22.69 17.20 6.12
C PHE A 206 21.78 16.37 7.02
N TYR A 207 21.10 16.96 8.00
CA TYR A 207 20.14 16.21 8.83
C TYR A 207 18.98 15.62 8.02
N ARG A 208 18.52 16.29 6.97
CA ARG A 208 17.49 15.74 6.07
C ARG A 208 17.98 14.57 5.23
N THR A 209 19.29 14.46 4.99
CA THR A 209 19.86 13.33 4.28
C THR A 209 20.30 12.23 5.25
N THR A 210 21.10 12.53 6.27
CA THR A 210 21.69 11.54 7.20
C THR A 210 20.81 11.17 8.38
N GLY A 211 19.85 12.01 8.79
CA GLY A 211 18.93 11.75 9.90
C GLY A 211 17.77 10.81 9.56
N VAL A 212 17.83 10.15 8.40
CA VAL A 212 16.84 9.17 7.94
C VAL A 212 17.17 7.79 8.52
N PRO A 213 16.18 6.97 8.92
CA PRO A 213 16.40 5.62 9.45
C PRO A 213 17.38 4.76 8.64
N ALA A 214 17.31 4.82 7.29
CA ALA A 214 18.22 4.06 6.44
C ALA A 214 19.71 4.45 6.60
N ASN A 215 20.01 5.74 6.78
CA ASN A 215 21.38 6.19 7.01
C ASN A 215 21.85 5.91 8.45
N LEU A 216 20.93 5.90 9.42
CA LEU A 216 21.22 5.40 10.76
C LEU A 216 21.61 3.92 10.70
N TYR A 217 20.85 3.09 9.98
CA TYR A 217 21.16 1.67 9.74
C TYR A 217 22.55 1.50 9.10
N ALA A 218 22.81 2.20 8.00
CA ALA A 218 24.11 2.15 7.32
C ALA A 218 25.27 2.62 8.21
N THR A 219 25.03 3.56 9.13
CA THR A 219 26.04 4.03 10.09
C THR A 219 26.32 2.98 11.15
N LEU A 220 25.28 2.33 11.68
CA LEU A 220 25.41 1.26 12.67
C LEU A 220 26.21 0.08 12.09
N ASN A 221 25.89 -0.36 10.87
CA ASN A 221 26.62 -1.45 10.20
C ASN A 221 28.07 -1.11 9.84
N ARG A 222 28.43 0.18 9.80
CA ARG A 222 29.84 0.61 9.66
C ARG A 222 30.58 0.60 11.00
N LEU A 223 29.87 0.83 12.10
CA LEU A 223 30.45 0.92 13.44
C LEU A 223 30.46 -0.44 14.16
N SER A 224 29.61 -1.38 13.74
CA SER A 224 29.46 -2.69 14.37
C SER A 224 29.07 -3.76 13.34
N THR A 225 29.39 -5.01 13.67
CA THR A 225 28.94 -6.23 12.98
C THR A 225 27.62 -6.76 13.52
N TRP A 226 27.06 -6.14 14.57
CA TRP A 226 25.78 -6.54 15.13
C TRP A 226 24.65 -6.21 14.16
N ASP A 227 23.74 -7.16 13.95
CA ASP A 227 22.54 -6.90 13.18
C ASP A 227 21.65 -5.90 13.94
N ALA A 228 21.21 -4.86 13.24
CA ALA A 228 20.56 -3.71 13.83
C ALA A 228 19.22 -3.42 13.16
N GLN A 229 18.11 -3.56 13.87
CA GLN A 229 16.79 -3.22 13.35
C GLN A 229 16.33 -1.85 13.89
N ILE A 230 15.64 -1.06 13.05
CA ILE A 230 15.24 0.30 13.40
C ILE A 230 13.72 0.43 13.36
N LYS A 231 13.15 1.02 14.43
CA LYS A 231 11.71 1.26 14.55
C LYS A 231 11.41 2.69 14.94
N GLU A 232 10.55 3.35 14.18
CA GLU A 232 10.06 4.68 14.52
C GLU A 232 8.88 4.58 15.49
N PHE A 233 9.09 4.94 16.76
CA PHE A 233 8.04 4.81 17.78
C PHE A 233 6.88 5.81 17.62
N VAL A 234 7.02 6.81 16.75
CA VAL A 234 5.90 7.72 16.39
C VAL A 234 4.69 6.98 15.82
N HIS A 235 4.92 5.79 15.25
CA HIS A 235 3.89 4.89 14.73
C HIS A 235 3.38 3.88 15.76
N SER A 236 3.91 3.89 16.99
CA SER A 236 3.42 3.11 18.12
C SER A 236 2.71 3.99 19.16
N ILE A 237 2.41 5.26 18.83
CA ILE A 237 1.70 6.18 19.72
C ILE A 237 0.22 6.15 19.36
N PHE A 238 -0.62 5.91 20.36
CA PHE A 238 -2.07 5.90 20.24
C PHE A 238 -2.60 7.26 19.76
N ARG A 239 -3.48 7.22 18.76
CA ARG A 239 -4.13 8.42 18.20
C ARG A 239 -5.64 8.31 18.39
N SER A 240 -6.24 9.35 18.96
CA SER A 240 -7.69 9.46 19.01
C SER A 240 -8.25 9.62 17.59
N ASN A 241 -9.43 9.05 17.34
CA ASN A 241 -10.11 9.05 16.04
C ASN A 241 -9.34 8.35 14.90
N ASP A 242 -8.41 7.47 15.26
CA ASP A 242 -7.69 6.63 14.32
C ASP A 242 -7.86 5.16 14.68
N PRO A 243 -9.08 4.60 14.56
CA PRO A 243 -9.36 3.22 14.95
C PRO A 243 -8.54 2.25 14.11
N GLU A 244 -8.54 0.98 14.52
CA GLU A 244 -7.95 -0.11 13.75
C GLU A 244 -8.43 -0.06 12.29
N ARG A 245 -7.47 -0.07 11.38
CA ARG A 245 -7.65 -0.01 9.94
C ARG A 245 -7.35 -1.37 9.35
N LEU A 246 -8.17 -1.77 8.38
CA LEU A 246 -8.11 -3.08 7.76
C LEU A 246 -8.05 -2.93 6.24
N THR A 247 -7.00 -3.49 5.65
CA THR A 247 -6.84 -3.68 4.20
C THR A 247 -7.36 -5.05 3.79
N VAL A 248 -7.57 -5.28 2.48
CA VAL A 248 -8.04 -6.58 1.99
C VAL A 248 -6.85 -7.43 1.55
N TRP A 249 -6.79 -8.66 2.04
CA TRP A 249 -5.77 -9.67 1.73
C TRP A 249 -6.42 -10.86 1.04
N GLU A 250 -5.61 -11.64 0.34
CA GLU A 250 -6.02 -12.84 -0.38
C GLU A 250 -5.27 -14.05 0.18
N ALA A 251 -5.98 -15.17 0.36
CA ALA A 251 -5.39 -16.47 0.56
C ALA A 251 -6.00 -17.47 -0.42
N ILE A 252 -5.20 -18.43 -0.88
CA ILE A 252 -5.64 -19.50 -1.77
C ILE A 252 -5.41 -20.82 -1.06
N ARG A 253 -6.45 -21.65 -0.97
CA ARG A 253 -6.33 -23.02 -0.46
C ARG A 253 -5.84 -23.94 -1.57
N ARG A 254 -4.70 -24.59 -1.32
CA ARG A 254 -4.04 -25.54 -2.21
C ARG A 254 -3.79 -26.87 -1.47
N ALA A 255 -3.12 -27.82 -2.13
CA ALA A 255 -2.92 -29.17 -1.60
C ALA A 255 -2.02 -29.22 -0.35
N ASP A 256 -1.11 -28.26 -0.22
CA ASP A 256 -0.15 -28.06 0.86
C ASP A 256 -0.68 -27.16 2.01
N GLY A 257 -1.87 -26.58 1.85
CA GLY A 257 -2.50 -25.73 2.86
C GLY A 257 -2.98 -24.39 2.30
N TRP A 258 -3.12 -23.40 3.18
CA TRP A 258 -3.48 -22.05 2.80
C TRP A 258 -2.23 -21.21 2.55
N GLN A 259 -2.20 -20.55 1.39
CA GLN A 259 -1.12 -19.63 1.03
C GLN A 259 -1.67 -18.21 0.95
N VAL A 260 -1.09 -17.31 1.74
CA VAL A 260 -1.49 -15.90 1.78
C VAL A 260 -0.60 -15.09 0.86
N SER A 261 -1.17 -14.13 0.14
CA SER A 261 -0.40 -13.20 -0.70
C SER A 261 0.61 -12.39 0.13
N ASP A 262 1.77 -12.09 -0.44
CA ASP A 262 2.80 -11.25 0.22
C ASP A 262 2.34 -9.79 0.38
N GLU A 263 1.51 -9.33 -0.57
CA GLU A 263 0.93 -7.99 -0.60
C GLU A 263 -0.60 -8.04 -0.47
N PRO A 264 -1.24 -7.00 0.08
CA PRO A 264 -2.68 -6.88 0.12
C PRO A 264 -3.23 -6.63 -1.29
N VAL A 265 -4.47 -7.07 -1.52
CA VAL A 265 -5.21 -6.79 -2.75
C VAL A 265 -5.41 -5.27 -2.94
N THR A 266 -5.59 -4.53 -1.84
CA THR A 266 -5.70 -3.07 -1.87
C THR A 266 -5.18 -2.45 -0.58
N LEU A 267 -4.62 -1.24 -0.68
CA LEU A 267 -4.25 -0.41 0.45
C LEU A 267 -5.44 0.42 0.99
N ASP A 268 -6.57 0.41 0.29
CA ASP A 268 -7.77 1.15 0.68
C ASP A 268 -8.31 0.67 2.02
N LEU A 269 -8.56 1.64 2.90
CA LEU A 269 -8.73 1.40 4.32
C LEU A 269 -10.21 1.27 4.65
N ALA A 270 -10.56 0.24 5.42
CA ALA A 270 -11.83 0.18 6.11
C ALA A 270 -11.70 -0.19 7.58
N TYR A 271 -12.76 0.01 8.35
CA TYR A 271 -12.83 -0.39 9.76
C TYR A 271 -13.67 -1.66 9.96
N GLU A 272 -14.43 -2.05 8.94
CA GLU A 272 -15.43 -3.11 9.03
C GLU A 272 -15.87 -3.61 7.65
N GLY A 273 -16.76 -4.61 7.69
CA GLY A 273 -17.65 -5.04 6.61
C GLY A 273 -17.04 -5.86 5.49
N LYS A 274 -17.84 -6.84 5.06
CA LYS A 274 -17.46 -7.89 4.12
C LYS A 274 -17.27 -7.35 2.69
N PRO A 275 -16.22 -7.75 1.98
CA PRO A 275 -16.14 -7.55 0.53
C PRO A 275 -17.07 -8.54 -0.18
N ALA A 276 -17.51 -8.21 -1.39
CA ALA A 276 -18.25 -9.12 -2.25
C ALA A 276 -17.38 -9.50 -3.44
N ALA A 277 -17.31 -10.80 -3.73
CA ALA A 277 -16.58 -11.33 -4.87
C ALA A 277 -17.55 -11.98 -5.86
N VAL A 278 -17.29 -11.80 -7.15
CA VAL A 278 -18.04 -12.41 -8.25
C VAL A 278 -17.03 -13.03 -9.19
N GLN A 279 -17.23 -14.30 -9.56
CA GLN A 279 -16.54 -14.88 -10.70
C GLN A 279 -17.46 -14.77 -11.91
N THR A 280 -16.98 -14.13 -12.95
CA THR A 280 -17.73 -13.97 -14.19
C THR A 280 -17.64 -15.23 -15.04
N GLN A 281 -18.58 -15.38 -15.98
CA GLN A 281 -18.61 -16.49 -16.94
C GLN A 281 -17.33 -16.62 -17.78
N ASP A 282 -16.57 -15.53 -17.95
CA ASP A 282 -15.24 -15.51 -18.59
C ASP A 282 -14.07 -15.70 -17.60
N GLU A 283 -14.37 -16.28 -16.44
CA GLU A 283 -13.47 -16.69 -15.35
C GLU A 283 -12.75 -15.57 -14.58
N ARG A 284 -12.98 -14.30 -14.94
CA ARG A 284 -12.42 -13.16 -14.17
C ARG A 284 -13.05 -13.10 -12.78
N GLN A 285 -12.29 -12.61 -11.82
CA GLN A 285 -12.78 -12.37 -10.46
C GLN A 285 -12.93 -10.86 -10.25
N LEU A 286 -14.13 -10.41 -9.89
CA LEU A 286 -14.37 -9.03 -9.48
C LEU A 286 -14.53 -8.99 -7.97
N LEU A 287 -13.82 -8.08 -7.33
CA LEU A 287 -13.88 -7.84 -5.89
C LEU A 287 -14.43 -6.43 -5.65
N PHE A 288 -15.62 -6.37 -5.08
CA PHE A 288 -16.28 -5.15 -4.62
C PHE A 288 -16.06 -4.99 -3.12
N TYR A 289 -15.69 -3.79 -2.69
CA TYR A 289 -15.46 -3.51 -1.28
C TYR A 289 -15.78 -2.06 -1.00
N HIS A 290 -16.24 -1.76 0.21
CA HIS A 290 -16.30 -0.38 0.66
C HIS A 290 -14.99 -0.01 1.34
N ALA A 291 -14.50 1.20 1.08
CA ALA A 291 -13.33 1.73 1.73
C ALA A 291 -13.34 3.25 1.67
N ARG A 292 -12.60 3.86 2.58
CA ARG A 292 -12.18 5.25 2.46
C ARG A 292 -10.95 5.26 1.56
N GLN A 293 -10.88 6.18 0.59
CA GLN A 293 -9.71 6.25 -0.28
C GLN A 293 -8.45 6.36 0.59
N SER A 294 -7.44 5.55 0.29
CA SER A 294 -6.15 5.69 0.94
C SER A 294 -5.65 7.14 0.77
N PRO A 295 -5.18 7.82 1.83
CA PRO A 295 -4.33 8.98 1.59
C PRO A 295 -3.16 8.50 0.72
N SER A 296 -2.81 9.26 -0.33
CA SER A 296 -1.68 8.91 -1.18
C SER A 296 -0.46 8.57 -0.31
N PRO A 297 0.37 7.57 -0.69
CA PRO A 297 1.57 7.22 0.05
C PRO A 297 2.42 8.47 0.33
N PRO A 298 3.23 8.46 1.40
CA PRO A 298 3.95 9.64 1.86
C PRO A 298 4.72 10.30 0.71
N ARG A 299 4.64 11.62 0.73
CA ARG A 299 5.21 12.56 -0.24
C ARG A 299 6.65 12.17 -0.62
N ILE A 300 6.87 11.82 -1.88
CA ILE A 300 8.22 11.87 -2.47
C ILE A 300 8.68 13.33 -2.41
N PRO A 301 9.86 13.64 -1.84
CA PRO A 301 10.37 15.01 -1.79
C PRO A 301 10.39 15.63 -3.20
N GLY A 302 9.71 16.77 -3.38
CA GLY A 302 9.69 17.51 -4.65
C GLY A 302 8.38 17.53 -5.43
N LYS A 303 7.35 16.74 -5.05
CA LYS A 303 6.01 16.85 -5.66
C LYS A 303 5.03 17.65 -4.78
N ASN A 304 4.25 18.53 -5.43
CA ASN A 304 3.20 19.30 -4.77
C ASN A 304 2.12 18.36 -4.21
N PRO A 305 1.51 18.70 -3.06
CA PRO A 305 0.43 17.89 -2.51
C PRO A 305 -0.77 17.94 -3.46
N VAL A 306 -1.36 16.78 -3.73
CA VAL A 306 -2.68 16.69 -4.36
C VAL A 306 -3.68 17.32 -3.38
N VAL A 307 -4.47 18.28 -3.85
CA VAL A 307 -5.54 18.92 -3.08
C VAL A 307 -6.47 17.83 -2.55
N ARG A 308 -6.72 17.79 -1.23
CA ARG A 308 -7.69 16.86 -0.65
C ARG A 308 -9.08 17.24 -1.12
N ASP A 309 -9.64 16.48 -2.05
CA ASP A 309 -11.05 16.56 -2.38
C ASP A 309 -11.86 16.00 -1.18
N ILE A 310 -12.70 16.85 -0.59
CA ILE A 310 -13.50 16.54 0.59
C ILE A 310 -14.50 15.41 0.28
N THR A 311 -14.85 15.21 -1.00
CA THR A 311 -15.72 14.12 -1.46
C THR A 311 -15.02 12.76 -1.51
N ASN A 312 -13.69 12.70 -1.47
CA ASN A 312 -12.91 11.46 -1.50
C ASN A 312 -12.73 10.83 -0.11
N ASP A 313 -12.95 11.61 0.95
CA ASP A 313 -12.71 11.20 2.34
C ASP A 313 -13.95 10.56 2.99
N ASN A 314 -14.93 10.12 2.17
CA ASN A 314 -16.11 9.37 2.56
C ASN A 314 -15.96 7.87 2.26
N TRP A 315 -16.92 7.07 2.75
CA TRP A 315 -17.01 5.64 2.41
C TRP A 315 -17.60 5.49 1.01
N HIS A 316 -16.84 4.88 0.11
CA HIS A 316 -17.27 4.59 -1.26
C HIS A 316 -17.23 3.10 -1.53
N ILE A 317 -18.06 2.66 -2.46
CA ILE A 317 -17.88 1.35 -3.09
C ILE A 317 -16.76 1.47 -4.13
N TRP A 318 -15.81 0.56 -4.02
CA TRP A 318 -14.71 0.35 -4.93
C TRP A 318 -14.80 -1.05 -5.53
N TYR A 319 -14.20 -1.23 -6.70
CA TYR A 319 -13.99 -2.55 -7.26
C TYR A 319 -12.59 -2.71 -7.85
N LYS A 320 -12.15 -3.96 -7.90
CA LYS A 320 -10.97 -4.42 -8.65
C LYS A 320 -11.35 -5.66 -9.43
N VAL A 321 -10.73 -5.84 -10.59
CA VAL A 321 -10.85 -7.03 -11.44
C VAL A 321 -9.51 -7.77 -11.39
N LYS A 322 -9.54 -9.07 -11.10
CA LYS A 322 -8.43 -10.00 -11.26
C LYS A 322 -8.62 -10.75 -12.56
N ASP A 323 -7.59 -10.72 -13.39
CA ASP A 323 -7.54 -11.46 -14.64
C ASP A 323 -6.25 -12.32 -14.65
N GLY A 324 -6.42 -13.64 -14.54
CA GLY A 324 -5.33 -14.55 -14.18
C GLY A 324 -4.76 -14.24 -12.79
N ASP A 325 -3.46 -13.98 -12.72
CA ASP A 325 -2.76 -13.73 -11.45
C ASP A 325 -2.63 -12.23 -11.11
N ARG A 326 -3.18 -11.33 -11.92
CA ARG A 326 -2.97 -9.88 -11.77
C ARG A 326 -4.26 -9.13 -11.44
N TRP A 327 -4.19 -8.31 -10.39
CA TRP A 327 -5.24 -7.35 -10.04
C TRP A 327 -5.06 -6.04 -10.81
N SER A 328 -6.18 -5.50 -11.31
CA SER A 328 -6.28 -4.14 -11.84
C SER A 328 -6.15 -3.06 -10.74
N GLY A 329 -6.02 -1.81 -11.15
CA GLY A 329 -6.12 -0.65 -10.26
C GLY A 329 -7.50 -0.57 -9.56
N ALA A 330 -7.54 -0.03 -8.34
CA ALA A 330 -8.79 0.21 -7.63
C ALA A 330 -9.62 1.30 -8.32
N ARG A 331 -10.93 1.05 -8.46
CA ARG A 331 -11.86 1.96 -9.13
C ARG A 331 -13.06 2.27 -8.27
N ARG A 332 -13.49 3.52 -8.31
CA ARG A 332 -14.60 4.03 -7.52
C ARG A 332 -15.91 3.90 -8.31
N LEU A 333 -16.97 3.43 -7.65
CA LEU A 333 -18.32 3.33 -8.22
C LEU A 333 -19.27 4.42 -7.73
N THR A 334 -19.03 5.01 -6.56
CA THR A 334 -20.00 5.94 -5.93
C THR A 334 -19.41 7.34 -5.78
N PHE A 335 -20.09 8.38 -6.26
CA PHE A 335 -19.51 9.74 -6.37
C PHE A 335 -20.19 10.81 -5.51
N LEU A 336 -21.45 10.60 -5.09
CA LEU A 336 -22.33 11.67 -4.59
C LEU A 336 -22.09 12.14 -3.14
N GLY A 337 -20.89 11.96 -2.58
CA GLY A 337 -20.55 12.43 -1.23
C GLY A 337 -21.34 11.78 -0.07
N GLU A 338 -22.23 10.82 -0.37
CA GLU A 338 -22.90 9.98 0.61
C GLU A 338 -21.97 8.85 1.09
N MET A 339 -22.25 8.27 2.27
CA MET A 339 -21.49 7.10 2.75
C MET A 339 -22.11 5.82 2.20
N ASN A 340 -21.33 5.08 1.43
CA ASN A 340 -21.71 3.84 0.77
C ASN A 340 -20.96 2.67 1.39
N LYS A 341 -21.67 1.64 1.84
CA LYS A 341 -21.09 0.49 2.57
C LYS A 341 -21.69 -0.85 2.15
N TYR A 342 -21.08 -1.92 2.66
CA TYR A 342 -21.54 -3.31 2.60
C TYR A 342 -22.03 -3.75 1.20
N PRO A 343 -21.14 -3.85 0.21
CA PRO A 343 -21.52 -4.36 -1.10
C PRO A 343 -21.92 -5.83 -1.05
N ALA A 344 -22.85 -6.23 -1.92
CA ALA A 344 -23.19 -7.60 -2.24
C ALA A 344 -23.39 -7.70 -3.75
N ALA A 345 -22.78 -8.70 -4.38
CA ALA A 345 -22.82 -8.83 -5.82
C ALA A 345 -22.89 -10.29 -6.25
N PHE A 346 -23.53 -10.53 -7.39
CA PHE A 346 -23.50 -11.79 -8.12
C PHE A 346 -23.65 -11.49 -9.62
N GLN A 347 -23.19 -12.40 -10.47
CA GLN A 347 -23.49 -12.33 -11.91
C GLN A 347 -24.75 -13.13 -12.18
N LYS A 348 -25.74 -12.49 -12.80
CA LYS A 348 -26.98 -13.13 -13.21
C LYS A 348 -26.74 -13.93 -14.50
N SER A 349 -27.58 -14.90 -14.84
CA SER A 349 -27.37 -15.75 -16.01
C SER A 349 -27.45 -15.03 -17.37
N ASP A 350 -27.93 -13.79 -17.39
CA ASP A 350 -27.88 -12.90 -18.58
C ASP A 350 -26.49 -12.26 -18.78
N GLY A 351 -25.53 -12.51 -17.89
CA GLY A 351 -24.18 -11.98 -17.94
C GLY A 351 -24.00 -10.64 -17.21
N ASN A 352 -25.10 -9.98 -16.82
CA ASN A 352 -25.03 -8.71 -16.11
C ASN A 352 -24.65 -8.93 -14.64
N ILE A 353 -23.82 -8.04 -14.10
CA ILE A 353 -23.48 -8.06 -12.67
C ILE A 353 -24.48 -7.19 -11.92
N TRP A 354 -25.13 -7.77 -10.92
CA TRP A 354 -26.03 -7.06 -10.02
C TRP A 354 -25.26 -6.71 -8.76
N LEU A 355 -25.12 -5.41 -8.49
CA LEU A 355 -24.44 -4.88 -7.31
C LEU A 355 -25.44 -4.17 -6.40
N PHE A 356 -25.50 -4.62 -5.16
CA PHE A 356 -26.26 -3.99 -4.07
C PHE A 356 -25.30 -3.38 -3.06
N TRP A 357 -25.67 -2.25 -2.47
CA TRP A 357 -24.96 -1.66 -1.33
C TRP A 357 -25.92 -0.78 -0.52
N ASN A 358 -25.53 -0.35 0.68
CA ASN A 358 -26.31 0.63 1.42
C ASN A 358 -25.71 2.03 1.34
N THR A 359 -26.56 3.00 1.05
CA THR A 359 -26.22 4.43 1.00
C THR A 359 -26.85 5.16 2.17
N HIS A 360 -26.05 5.90 2.93
CA HIS A 360 -26.50 6.64 4.10
C HIS A 360 -27.01 8.02 3.71
N LYS A 361 -28.33 8.14 3.54
CA LYS A 361 -28.99 9.40 3.18
C LYS A 361 -29.38 10.19 4.41
N LYS A 362 -29.30 11.52 4.33
CA LYS A 362 -29.77 12.41 5.41
C LYS A 362 -31.26 12.65 5.27
N ILE A 363 -32.05 12.06 6.17
CA ILE A 363 -33.51 12.18 6.21
C ILE A 363 -33.91 12.73 7.58
N GLY A 364 -34.55 13.90 7.62
CA GLY A 364 -34.98 14.53 8.88
C GLY A 364 -33.85 14.81 9.88
N GLY A 365 -32.62 15.03 9.40
CA GLY A 365 -31.42 15.23 10.22
C GLY A 365 -30.73 13.94 10.69
N ALA A 366 -31.36 12.78 10.51
CA ALA A 366 -30.75 11.48 10.78
C ALA A 366 -30.11 10.88 9.51
N SER A 367 -29.00 10.17 9.68
CA SER A 367 -28.36 9.41 8.61
C SER A 367 -28.99 8.01 8.55
N VAL A 368 -29.77 7.74 7.50
CA VAL A 368 -30.53 6.49 7.35
C VAL A 368 -29.99 5.70 6.15
N PRO A 369 -29.49 4.47 6.36
CA PRO A 369 -29.00 3.62 5.29
C PRO A 369 -30.14 3.00 4.48
N GLN A 370 -30.03 3.10 3.16
CA GLN A 370 -30.97 2.56 2.19
C GLN A 370 -30.25 1.73 1.14
N ILE A 371 -30.78 0.55 0.81
CA ILE A 371 -30.21 -0.32 -0.21
C ILE A 371 -30.38 0.31 -1.59
N GLN A 372 -29.28 0.38 -2.35
CA GLN A 372 -29.24 0.74 -3.75
C GLN A 372 -28.92 -0.50 -4.60
N LEU A 373 -29.28 -0.43 -5.87
CA LEU A 373 -29.00 -1.40 -6.91
C LEU A 373 -28.38 -0.69 -8.11
N GLU A 374 -27.31 -1.27 -8.63
CA GLU A 374 -26.71 -0.94 -9.92
C GLU A 374 -26.51 -2.23 -10.71
N LEU A 375 -26.88 -2.19 -11.99
CA LEU A 375 -26.50 -3.22 -12.95
C LEU A 375 -25.29 -2.71 -13.71
N LEU A 376 -24.25 -3.53 -13.80
CA LEU A 376 -22.99 -3.10 -14.38
C LEU A 376 -22.31 -4.19 -15.20
N SER A 377 -21.39 -3.74 -16.03
CA SER A 377 -20.44 -4.55 -16.78
C SER A 377 -19.07 -3.87 -16.79
N ALA A 378 -18.01 -4.67 -16.78
CA ALA A 378 -16.63 -4.19 -16.83
C ALA A 378 -15.92 -4.82 -18.03
N GLY A 379 -15.26 -3.97 -18.81
CA GLY A 379 -14.49 -4.42 -19.97
C GLY A 379 -13.27 -5.22 -19.55
N ARG A 380 -12.65 -5.84 -20.55
CA ARG A 380 -11.54 -6.76 -20.34
C ARG A 380 -10.25 -6.16 -20.89
N PRO A 381 -9.18 -6.01 -20.08
CA PRO A 381 -7.88 -5.56 -20.58
C PRO A 381 -7.38 -6.46 -21.71
N ALA A 382 -6.60 -5.89 -22.61
CA ALA A 382 -5.84 -6.69 -23.57
C ALA A 382 -4.91 -7.64 -22.78
N ARG A 383 -4.92 -8.92 -23.15
CA ARG A 383 -4.09 -9.94 -22.49
C ARG A 383 -2.79 -10.12 -23.26
N PRO A 384 -1.66 -10.39 -22.57
CA PRO A 384 -0.47 -10.88 -23.25
C PRO A 384 -0.66 -12.33 -23.68
N ALA A 385 0.08 -12.75 -24.72
CA ALA A 385 0.28 -14.17 -24.96
C ALA A 385 0.91 -14.82 -23.71
N ARG A 386 0.36 -15.94 -23.25
CA ARG A 386 0.84 -16.66 -22.07
C ARG A 386 0.83 -18.15 -22.33
N VAL A 387 1.96 -18.82 -22.17
CA VAL A 387 2.11 -20.28 -22.34
C VAL A 387 2.64 -20.88 -21.04
N GLN A 388 2.11 -22.02 -20.59
CA GLN A 388 2.54 -22.69 -19.36
C GLN A 388 2.95 -24.14 -19.62
N GLY A 389 4.09 -24.53 -19.07
CA GLY A 389 4.60 -25.90 -19.10
C GLY A 389 3.77 -26.85 -18.25
N THR A 390 3.73 -28.12 -18.64
CA THR A 390 2.99 -29.17 -17.92
C THR A 390 3.86 -29.96 -16.93
N GLN A 391 5.18 -29.91 -17.07
CA GLN A 391 6.12 -30.59 -16.19
C GLN A 391 6.56 -29.68 -15.04
N SER A 392 6.71 -30.27 -13.85
CA SER A 392 7.28 -29.64 -12.67
C SER A 392 8.75 -30.01 -12.53
N GLU A 393 9.52 -29.22 -11.80
CA GLU A 393 10.90 -29.56 -11.42
C GLU A 393 10.99 -30.91 -10.68
N PRO A 394 12.17 -31.57 -10.65
CA PRO A 394 13.43 -31.16 -11.28
C PRO A 394 13.45 -31.46 -12.79
N PHE A 395 13.99 -30.53 -13.58
CA PHE A 395 14.13 -30.69 -15.01
C PHE A 395 15.46 -31.33 -15.38
N THR A 396 15.43 -32.39 -16.20
CA THR A 396 16.66 -33.09 -16.60
C THR A 396 17.13 -32.62 -17.98
N PHE A 397 18.30 -31.99 -18.05
CA PHE A 397 18.91 -31.51 -19.31
C PHE A 397 20.27 -32.16 -19.58
N SER A 398 20.66 -32.20 -20.86
CA SER A 398 22.01 -32.51 -21.32
C SER A 398 22.79 -31.23 -21.63
N ASP A 399 24.11 -31.26 -21.43
CA ASP A 399 24.98 -30.13 -21.78
C ASP A 399 24.95 -29.91 -23.31
N GLY A 400 24.52 -28.72 -23.73
CA GLY A 400 24.31 -28.37 -25.14
C GLY A 400 22.87 -28.48 -25.64
N ASP A 401 21.91 -28.84 -24.79
CA ASP A 401 20.48 -28.84 -25.16
C ASP A 401 20.02 -27.44 -25.59
N THR A 402 19.18 -27.38 -26.64
CA THR A 402 18.71 -26.11 -27.19
C THR A 402 17.25 -25.83 -26.83
N PHE A 403 16.93 -24.56 -26.65
CA PHE A 403 15.58 -24.02 -26.47
C PHE A 403 15.31 -22.98 -27.54
N ARG A 404 14.21 -23.15 -28.30
CA ARG A 404 13.82 -22.22 -29.35
C ARG A 404 12.51 -21.53 -28.98
N ILE A 405 12.44 -20.22 -29.20
CA ILE A 405 11.24 -19.41 -28.92
C ILE A 405 11.13 -18.22 -29.87
N ILE A 406 9.89 -17.87 -30.21
CA ILE A 406 9.51 -16.71 -31.02
C ILE A 406 8.54 -15.85 -30.20
N VAL A 407 8.82 -14.56 -30.07
CA VAL A 407 7.97 -13.60 -29.36
C VAL A 407 7.58 -12.46 -30.30
N GLY A 408 6.28 -12.22 -30.48
CA GLY A 408 5.73 -11.07 -31.22
C GLY A 408 6.12 -10.98 -32.71
N GLY A 409 6.21 -12.11 -33.41
CA GLY A 409 6.59 -12.14 -34.85
C GLY A 409 8.07 -11.87 -35.14
N SER A 410 8.92 -11.86 -34.11
CA SER A 410 10.37 -11.66 -34.22
C SER A 410 11.11 -12.87 -34.81
N VAL A 411 12.40 -12.73 -35.14
CA VAL A 411 13.25 -13.85 -35.55
C VAL A 411 13.33 -14.88 -34.40
N PRO A 412 13.27 -16.20 -34.68
CA PRO A 412 13.42 -17.24 -33.66
C PRO A 412 14.72 -17.08 -32.88
N ARG A 413 14.64 -17.09 -31.55
CA ARG A 413 15.80 -17.11 -30.66
C ARG A 413 16.10 -18.55 -30.28
N GLU A 414 17.37 -18.90 -30.30
CA GLU A 414 17.89 -20.20 -29.87
C GLU A 414 18.82 -20.00 -28.67
N ILE A 415 18.55 -20.71 -27.58
CA ILE A 415 19.28 -20.63 -26.32
C ILE A 415 19.87 -22.00 -26.05
N THR A 416 21.16 -22.07 -25.72
CA THR A 416 21.83 -23.33 -25.37
C THR A 416 21.95 -23.44 -23.86
N PHE A 417 21.40 -24.51 -23.30
CA PHE A 417 21.52 -24.85 -21.89
C PHE A 417 22.89 -25.51 -21.70
N ARG A 418 23.73 -24.89 -20.87
CA ARG A 418 25.08 -25.36 -20.58
C ARG A 418 25.25 -25.62 -19.10
N ARG A 419 26.19 -26.49 -18.75
CA ARG A 419 26.44 -26.88 -17.36
C ARG A 419 26.74 -25.70 -16.44
N GLU A 420 27.39 -24.64 -16.92
CA GLU A 420 27.70 -23.44 -16.15
C GLU A 420 26.47 -22.60 -15.74
N HIS A 421 25.28 -22.87 -16.30
CA HIS A 421 24.06 -22.14 -15.98
C HIS A 421 23.31 -22.67 -14.74
N PHE A 422 23.70 -23.83 -14.19
CA PHE A 422 22.99 -24.55 -13.13
C PHE A 422 23.94 -24.98 -11.99
N HIS A 423 23.43 -25.19 -10.77
CA HIS A 423 24.25 -25.70 -9.66
C HIS A 423 24.75 -27.13 -9.95
N ILE A 424 26.03 -27.40 -9.63
CA ILE A 424 26.77 -28.58 -10.08
C ILE A 424 26.85 -29.61 -8.95
N ASP A 425 26.02 -30.66 -8.96
CA ASP A 425 26.18 -31.78 -8.01
C ASP A 425 25.99 -33.20 -8.61
N GLN A 426 25.69 -33.35 -9.90
CA GLN A 426 25.44 -34.67 -10.54
C GLN A 426 25.91 -34.74 -12.02
N PRO A 427 26.08 -35.93 -12.62
CA PRO A 427 26.50 -36.10 -14.02
C PRO A 427 25.44 -35.71 -15.07
N ALA A 428 24.16 -35.61 -14.71
CA ALA A 428 23.10 -35.01 -15.51
C ALA A 428 22.71 -33.65 -14.91
N ILE A 429 22.35 -32.66 -15.74
CA ILE A 429 21.88 -31.35 -15.26
C ILE A 429 20.47 -31.56 -14.69
N GLN A 430 20.34 -31.52 -13.36
CA GLN A 430 19.04 -31.46 -12.66
C GLN A 430 18.81 -30.00 -12.29
N ALA A 431 17.98 -29.30 -13.04
CA ALA A 431 17.73 -27.88 -12.84
C ALA A 431 16.46 -27.66 -12.02
N GLU A 432 16.54 -26.75 -11.04
CA GLU A 432 15.36 -26.22 -10.36
C GLU A 432 14.65 -25.20 -11.26
N ALA A 433 13.34 -25.03 -11.06
CA ALA A 433 12.54 -24.07 -11.81
C ALA A 433 13.09 -22.65 -11.66
N ALA A 434 13.60 -22.29 -10.48
CA ALA A 434 14.14 -20.97 -10.21
C ALA A 434 15.39 -20.69 -11.05
N GLU A 435 16.22 -21.71 -11.31
CA GLU A 435 17.41 -21.58 -12.16
C GLU A 435 17.02 -21.40 -13.62
N VAL A 436 16.07 -22.19 -14.10
CA VAL A 436 15.51 -22.08 -15.46
C VAL A 436 14.87 -20.70 -15.67
N VAL A 437 14.08 -20.22 -14.71
CA VAL A 437 13.46 -18.89 -14.72
C VAL A 437 14.53 -17.80 -14.83
N ARG A 438 15.59 -17.86 -14.02
CA ARG A 438 16.67 -16.86 -14.05
C ARG A 438 17.37 -16.85 -15.41
N LEU A 439 17.73 -18.02 -15.94
CA LEU A 439 18.39 -18.13 -17.24
C LEU A 439 17.50 -17.59 -18.38
N LEU A 440 16.24 -18.00 -18.44
CA LEU A 440 15.36 -17.60 -19.53
C LEU A 440 15.01 -16.09 -19.47
N ASN A 441 14.87 -15.52 -18.27
CA ASN A 441 14.68 -14.07 -18.10
C ASN A 441 15.92 -13.26 -18.50
N SER A 442 17.14 -13.78 -18.33
CA SER A 442 18.36 -13.07 -18.77
C SER A 442 18.57 -13.15 -20.28
N GLU A 443 18.15 -14.24 -20.92
CA GLU A 443 18.41 -14.50 -22.35
C GLU A 443 17.31 -13.98 -23.29
N ILE A 444 16.07 -13.79 -22.81
CA ILE A 444 14.92 -13.44 -23.66
C ILE A 444 14.34 -12.06 -23.30
N PRO A 445 14.80 -10.97 -23.95
CA PRO A 445 14.17 -9.67 -23.80
C PRO A 445 12.77 -9.68 -24.44
N GLY A 446 11.81 -9.00 -23.81
CA GLY A 446 10.42 -8.96 -24.31
C GLY A 446 9.51 -10.05 -23.75
N LEU A 447 10.04 -10.92 -22.89
CA LEU A 447 9.33 -12.01 -22.25
C LEU A 447 9.56 -11.97 -20.74
N GLU A 448 8.52 -12.25 -19.97
CA GLU A 448 8.59 -12.49 -18.54
C GLU A 448 8.39 -13.98 -18.31
N VAL A 449 9.40 -14.65 -17.77
CA VAL A 449 9.34 -16.05 -17.37
C VAL A 449 9.16 -16.11 -15.86
N THR A 450 8.15 -16.82 -15.43
CA THR A 450 7.90 -17.08 -14.01
C THR A 450 7.78 -18.59 -13.80
N GLN A 451 7.76 -19.01 -12.55
CA GLN A 451 7.35 -20.36 -12.19
C GLN A 451 5.99 -20.30 -11.52
N THR A 452 5.16 -21.30 -11.78
CA THR A 452 4.03 -21.62 -10.92
C THR A 452 4.54 -22.20 -9.61
N GLU A 453 3.70 -22.18 -8.59
CA GLU A 453 4.01 -22.79 -7.29
C GLU A 453 4.18 -24.33 -7.37
N ASN A 454 3.64 -25.00 -8.40
CA ASN A 454 3.96 -26.40 -8.69
C ASN A 454 5.29 -26.55 -9.44
N HIS A 455 6.16 -25.54 -9.38
CA HIS A 455 7.47 -25.49 -10.02
C HIS A 455 7.44 -25.74 -11.54
N ARG A 456 6.33 -25.38 -12.20
CA ARG A 456 6.21 -25.40 -13.67
C ARG A 456 6.54 -24.04 -14.26
N ILE A 457 7.15 -23.99 -15.43
CA ILE A 457 7.56 -22.73 -16.05
C ILE A 457 6.38 -22.07 -16.81
N VAL A 458 6.22 -20.76 -16.65
CA VAL A 458 5.23 -19.92 -17.33
C VAL A 458 5.95 -18.85 -18.15
N PHE A 459 5.53 -18.67 -19.39
CA PHE A 459 6.05 -17.71 -20.34
C PHE A 459 4.95 -16.67 -20.58
N THR A 460 5.22 -15.40 -20.29
CA THR A 460 4.27 -14.29 -20.51
C THR A 460 4.92 -13.23 -21.38
N SER A 461 4.27 -12.84 -22.47
CA SER A 461 4.77 -11.77 -23.34
C SER A 461 4.68 -10.42 -22.63
N LEU A 462 5.67 -9.55 -22.82
CA LEU A 462 5.59 -8.17 -22.33
C LEU A 462 4.63 -7.31 -23.18
N THR A 463 4.30 -7.74 -24.39
CA THR A 463 3.30 -7.08 -25.25
C THR A 463 1.92 -7.68 -25.02
N LYS A 464 0.86 -6.86 -25.15
CA LYS A 464 -0.55 -7.25 -24.97
C LYS A 464 -1.33 -7.06 -26.27
N GLY A 465 -2.48 -7.72 -26.42
CA GLY A 465 -3.36 -7.60 -27.59
C GLY A 465 -3.18 -8.74 -28.59
N ALA A 466 -3.99 -8.77 -29.66
CA ALA A 466 -4.02 -9.85 -30.65
C ALA A 466 -2.71 -10.02 -31.43
N ASN A 467 -1.84 -9.00 -31.43
CA ASN A 467 -0.51 -9.06 -32.03
C ASN A 467 0.56 -9.62 -31.07
N SER A 468 0.22 -9.85 -29.81
CA SER A 468 1.10 -10.55 -28.87
C SER A 468 1.05 -12.05 -29.15
N GLN A 469 2.20 -12.68 -29.37
CA GLN A 469 2.28 -14.10 -29.71
C GLN A 469 3.52 -14.71 -29.05
N ILE A 470 3.35 -15.92 -28.50
CA ILE A 470 4.46 -16.78 -28.09
C ILE A 470 4.37 -18.07 -28.92
N VAL A 471 5.46 -18.39 -29.63
CA VAL A 471 5.61 -19.69 -30.30
C VAL A 471 6.84 -20.37 -29.75
N ILE A 472 6.68 -21.61 -29.28
CA ILE A 472 7.77 -22.44 -28.77
C ILE A 472 7.85 -23.67 -29.67
N PRO A 473 8.75 -23.65 -30.69
CA PRO A 473 9.01 -24.83 -31.51
C PRO A 473 9.56 -26.00 -30.70
N ASN A 474 9.46 -27.21 -31.23
CA ASN A 474 10.05 -28.39 -30.60
C ASN A 474 11.54 -28.20 -30.31
N SER A 475 11.95 -28.52 -29.09
CA SER A 475 13.35 -28.64 -28.71
C SER A 475 13.49 -29.60 -27.52
N PRO A 476 14.70 -30.14 -27.25
CA PRO A 476 14.95 -30.99 -26.08
C PRO A 476 14.49 -30.34 -24.76
N VAL A 477 14.77 -29.04 -24.60
CA VAL A 477 14.33 -28.26 -23.43
C VAL A 477 12.81 -28.09 -23.41
N ALA A 478 12.16 -27.78 -24.55
CA ALA A 478 10.71 -27.59 -24.59
C ALA A 478 9.96 -28.87 -24.16
N ALA A 479 10.42 -30.05 -24.57
CA ALA A 479 9.86 -31.34 -24.15
C ALA A 479 10.00 -31.56 -22.63
N GLN A 480 11.16 -31.23 -22.04
CA GLN A 480 11.40 -31.37 -20.60
C GLN A 480 10.56 -30.40 -19.76
N LEU A 481 10.27 -29.20 -20.27
CA LEU A 481 9.36 -28.24 -19.63
C LEU A 481 7.87 -28.60 -19.85
N GLY A 482 7.57 -29.63 -20.65
CA GLY A 482 6.21 -30.01 -21.02
C GLY A 482 5.52 -28.98 -21.91
N LEU A 483 6.28 -28.31 -22.78
CA LEU A 483 5.88 -27.29 -23.74
C LEU A 483 5.91 -27.94 -25.13
N ALA A 484 4.76 -28.50 -25.54
CA ALA A 484 4.57 -29.36 -26.71
C ALA A 484 5.27 -30.73 -26.63
N PHE A 485 4.68 -31.75 -27.29
CA PHE A 485 4.93 -33.21 -27.18
C PHE A 485 4.32 -33.87 -25.94
N ILE A 486 3.22 -34.63 -26.14
CA ILE A 486 2.64 -35.47 -25.08
C ILE A 486 2.85 -36.93 -25.44
N THR A 487 3.79 -37.56 -24.76
CA THR A 487 3.92 -39.02 -24.68
C THR A 487 3.12 -39.54 -23.48
N GLY A 488 2.42 -40.66 -23.64
CA GLY A 488 1.71 -41.33 -22.55
C GLY A 488 2.70 -41.90 -21.52
N ASN A 489 2.27 -41.95 -20.25
CA ASN A 489 3.02 -42.64 -19.20
C ASN A 489 2.58 -44.12 -19.14
N ASN A 490 3.31 -44.95 -18.40
CA ASN A 490 3.14 -46.42 -18.35
C ASN A 490 1.73 -46.91 -17.94
N THR A 491 0.84 -46.01 -17.51
CA THR A 491 -0.51 -46.31 -17.01
C THR A 491 -1.63 -45.45 -17.61
N ALA A 492 -1.31 -44.43 -18.43
CA ALA A 492 -2.28 -43.49 -18.99
C ALA A 492 -1.98 -43.13 -20.44
N ALA A 493 -3.04 -42.85 -21.21
CA ALA A 493 -2.95 -42.41 -22.60
C ALA A 493 -2.44 -40.97 -22.70
N ALA A 494 -1.75 -40.64 -23.79
CA ALA A 494 -1.43 -39.27 -24.15
C ALA A 494 -2.73 -38.47 -24.31
N GLN A 495 -2.84 -37.34 -23.62
CA GLN A 495 -4.04 -36.49 -23.62
C GLN A 495 -3.64 -35.05 -23.87
N PHE A 496 -4.18 -34.43 -24.92
CA PHE A 496 -3.92 -33.03 -25.29
C PHE A 496 -5.21 -32.23 -25.24
N THR A 497 -5.30 -31.27 -24.34
CA THR A 497 -6.49 -30.42 -24.17
C THR A 497 -6.19 -29.03 -24.67
N GLY A 498 -7.04 -28.50 -25.55
CA GLY A 498 -6.90 -27.14 -26.06
C GLY A 498 -7.15 -26.12 -24.96
N SER A 499 -6.43 -25.01 -24.97
CA SER A 499 -6.50 -23.95 -23.95
C SER A 499 -7.78 -23.10 -24.01
N ARG A 500 -8.59 -23.21 -25.08
CA ARG A 500 -9.77 -22.38 -25.31
C ARG A 500 -11.08 -23.11 -24.99
N ASN A 501 -12.01 -22.38 -24.39
CA ASN A 501 -13.39 -22.82 -24.19
C ASN A 501 -14.28 -22.42 -25.37
N GLY A 502 -15.25 -23.27 -25.69
CA GLY A 502 -16.28 -22.95 -26.68
C GLY A 502 -17.28 -21.88 -26.17
N PRO A 503 -18.04 -21.24 -27.08
CA PRO A 503 -18.13 -21.52 -28.51
C PRO A 503 -16.91 -21.03 -29.31
N PHE A 504 -16.54 -21.77 -30.35
CA PHE A 504 -15.36 -21.53 -31.19
C PHE A 504 -15.75 -20.77 -32.46
N ALA A 505 -15.05 -19.68 -32.74
CA ALA A 505 -15.24 -18.88 -33.95
C ALA A 505 -14.49 -19.50 -35.15
N LEU A 506 -15.03 -20.59 -35.70
CA LEU A 506 -14.49 -21.28 -36.87
C LEU A 506 -14.99 -20.64 -38.18
N SER A 507 -14.28 -20.92 -39.27
CA SER A 507 -14.62 -20.50 -40.62
C SER A 507 -14.76 -21.72 -41.53
N ASP A 508 -15.62 -21.61 -42.54
CA ASP A 508 -15.79 -22.69 -43.52
C ASP A 508 -14.47 -23.03 -44.21
N GLY A 509 -14.09 -24.31 -44.18
CA GLY A 509 -12.82 -24.79 -44.74
C GLY A 509 -11.62 -24.73 -43.78
N ASP A 510 -11.82 -24.35 -42.52
CA ASP A 510 -10.77 -24.43 -41.50
C ASP A 510 -10.30 -25.89 -41.30
N THR A 511 -9.00 -26.09 -41.03
CA THR A 511 -8.42 -27.43 -40.91
C THR A 511 -7.65 -27.65 -39.61
N ILE A 512 -7.65 -28.89 -39.11
CA ILE A 512 -6.75 -29.35 -38.03
C ILE A 512 -6.09 -30.68 -38.42
N SER A 513 -4.77 -30.72 -38.33
CA SER A 513 -3.92 -31.85 -38.67
C SER A 513 -3.48 -32.55 -37.39
N ILE A 514 -4.01 -33.74 -37.13
CA ILE A 514 -3.80 -34.50 -35.89
C ILE A 514 -3.08 -35.80 -36.21
N LYS A 515 -1.97 -36.07 -35.54
CA LYS A 515 -1.29 -37.37 -35.52
C LYS A 515 -1.52 -38.04 -34.16
N VAL A 516 -1.86 -39.32 -34.21
CA VAL A 516 -2.08 -40.16 -33.03
C VAL A 516 -1.12 -41.36 -33.12
N ASP A 517 -0.37 -41.59 -32.05
CA ASP A 517 0.63 -42.65 -31.90
C ASP A 517 1.61 -42.70 -33.09
N ALA A 518 1.85 -43.90 -33.64
CA ALA A 518 2.69 -44.10 -34.82
C ALA A 518 1.99 -43.79 -36.16
N ASP A 519 0.75 -43.28 -36.14
CA ASP A 519 0.01 -42.96 -37.37
C ASP A 519 0.57 -41.71 -38.08
N ILE A 520 0.15 -41.52 -39.33
CA ILE A 520 0.39 -40.29 -40.08
C ILE A 520 -0.54 -39.17 -39.60
N HIS A 521 -0.19 -37.92 -39.90
CA HIS A 521 -1.07 -36.79 -39.67
C HIS A 521 -2.35 -36.91 -40.49
N ARG A 522 -3.51 -36.82 -39.83
CA ARG A 522 -4.83 -36.79 -40.46
C ARG A 522 -5.40 -35.39 -40.39
N LEU A 523 -5.81 -34.88 -41.54
CA LEU A 523 -6.42 -33.56 -41.68
C LEU A 523 -7.94 -33.67 -41.50
N VAL A 524 -8.46 -32.99 -40.49
CA VAL A 524 -9.90 -32.75 -40.30
C VAL A 524 -10.21 -31.39 -40.91
N THR A 525 -11.26 -31.30 -41.72
CA THR A 525 -11.75 -30.03 -42.31
C THR A 525 -13.11 -29.72 -41.74
N PHE A 526 -13.30 -28.53 -41.19
CA PHE A 526 -14.56 -28.06 -40.63
C PHE A 526 -15.37 -27.37 -41.73
N GLN A 527 -16.54 -27.92 -42.06
CA GLN A 527 -17.42 -27.33 -43.07
C GLN A 527 -18.66 -26.72 -42.43
N ASN A 528 -19.17 -25.64 -43.01
CA ASN A 528 -20.34 -24.95 -42.48
C ASN A 528 -21.59 -25.86 -42.36
N ALA A 529 -21.66 -26.94 -43.16
CA ALA A 529 -22.73 -27.93 -43.09
C ALA A 529 -22.72 -28.78 -41.80
N ASP A 530 -21.58 -28.84 -41.10
CA ASP A 530 -21.40 -29.65 -39.89
C ASP A 530 -21.82 -28.90 -38.60
N PHE A 531 -22.19 -27.61 -38.71
CA PHE A 531 -22.46 -26.72 -37.57
C PHE A 531 -23.79 -25.95 -37.77
N GLN A 532 -24.50 -25.64 -36.67
CA GLN A 532 -25.65 -24.73 -36.75
C GLN A 532 -25.25 -23.29 -37.07
N ASN A 533 -24.12 -22.84 -36.50
CA ASN A 533 -23.45 -21.59 -36.83
C ASN A 533 -21.94 -21.76 -36.62
N ILE A 534 -21.18 -21.91 -37.69
CA ILE A 534 -19.73 -22.18 -37.61
C ILE A 534 -18.93 -21.06 -36.90
N ALA A 535 -19.43 -19.82 -36.91
CA ALA A 535 -18.82 -18.70 -36.21
C ALA A 535 -19.09 -18.70 -34.68
N GLN A 536 -19.93 -19.61 -34.19
CA GLN A 536 -20.24 -19.87 -32.79
C GLN A 536 -20.31 -21.40 -32.53
N ALA A 537 -19.37 -22.16 -33.11
CA ALA A 537 -19.38 -23.61 -33.05
C ALA A 537 -19.28 -24.12 -31.60
N SER A 538 -20.26 -24.90 -31.14
CA SER A 538 -20.24 -25.45 -29.79
C SER A 538 -19.16 -26.52 -29.63
N THR A 539 -18.69 -26.73 -28.39
CA THR A 539 -17.71 -27.78 -28.09
C THR A 539 -18.21 -29.17 -28.51
N ALA A 540 -19.52 -29.43 -28.42
CA ALA A 540 -20.11 -30.69 -28.84
C ALA A 540 -20.05 -30.88 -30.37
N GLU A 541 -20.33 -29.84 -31.15
CA GLU A 541 -20.26 -29.90 -32.62
C GLU A 541 -18.81 -30.11 -33.09
N VAL A 542 -17.84 -29.40 -32.49
CA VAL A 542 -16.41 -29.57 -32.84
C VAL A 542 -15.90 -30.97 -32.47
N VAL A 543 -16.27 -31.50 -31.30
CA VAL A 543 -15.95 -32.89 -30.92
C VAL A 543 -16.54 -33.89 -31.91
N GLY A 544 -17.79 -33.66 -32.33
CA GLY A 544 -18.46 -34.47 -33.34
C GLY A 544 -17.72 -34.48 -34.67
N ALA A 545 -17.35 -33.31 -35.18
CA ALA A 545 -16.62 -33.15 -36.44
C ALA A 545 -15.23 -33.81 -36.41
N ILE A 546 -14.48 -33.69 -35.31
CA ILE A 546 -13.18 -34.37 -35.15
C ILE A 546 -13.37 -35.90 -35.10
N ASN A 547 -14.34 -36.37 -34.32
CA ASN A 547 -14.61 -37.81 -34.18
C ASN A 547 -15.17 -38.47 -35.44
N GLN A 548 -15.71 -37.71 -36.37
CA GLN A 548 -16.12 -38.21 -37.69
C GLN A 548 -14.92 -38.69 -38.51
N VAL A 549 -13.77 -38.03 -38.37
CA VAL A 549 -12.52 -38.37 -39.09
C VAL A 549 -11.61 -39.25 -38.24
N LEU A 550 -11.60 -39.03 -36.93
CA LEU A 550 -10.76 -39.72 -35.93
C LEU A 550 -11.63 -40.25 -34.77
N PRO A 551 -12.31 -41.39 -34.94
CA PRO A 551 -13.29 -41.88 -33.97
C PRO A 551 -12.72 -42.09 -32.57
N GLY A 552 -13.36 -41.49 -31.57
CA GLY A 552 -13.05 -41.68 -30.15
C GLY A 552 -11.84 -40.89 -29.64
N ILE A 553 -11.24 -40.04 -30.48
CA ILE A 553 -10.07 -39.24 -30.10
C ILE A 553 -10.49 -37.97 -29.35
N ALA A 554 -11.54 -37.27 -29.78
CA ALA A 554 -11.96 -36.01 -29.18
C ALA A 554 -13.04 -36.19 -28.10
N THR A 555 -12.94 -35.41 -27.02
CA THR A 555 -13.91 -35.33 -25.92
C THR A 555 -14.06 -33.88 -25.46
N SER A 556 -15.17 -33.54 -24.83
CA SER A 556 -15.38 -32.24 -24.18
C SER A 556 -15.03 -32.36 -22.70
N VAL A 557 -14.20 -31.45 -22.18
CA VAL A 557 -13.90 -31.34 -20.74
C VAL A 557 -13.95 -29.87 -20.34
N GLY A 558 -14.92 -29.49 -19.51
CA GLY A 558 -15.04 -28.12 -19.01
C GLY A 558 -15.30 -27.04 -20.08
N GLY A 559 -15.75 -27.42 -21.28
CA GLY A 559 -15.91 -26.51 -22.43
C GLY A 559 -14.75 -26.54 -23.44
N HIS A 560 -13.64 -27.21 -23.08
CA HIS A 560 -12.46 -27.39 -23.92
C HIS A 560 -12.56 -28.66 -24.79
N ILE A 561 -11.82 -28.67 -25.91
CA ILE A 561 -11.62 -29.87 -26.72
C ILE A 561 -10.41 -30.64 -26.17
N ARG A 562 -10.60 -31.90 -25.80
CA ARG A 562 -9.53 -32.81 -25.38
C ARG A 562 -9.37 -33.97 -26.34
N LEU A 563 -8.19 -34.09 -26.92
CA LEU A 563 -7.74 -35.22 -27.72
C LEU A 563 -7.11 -36.27 -26.81
N THR A 564 -7.51 -37.54 -26.91
CA THR A 564 -7.03 -38.65 -26.10
C THR A 564 -6.57 -39.79 -26.98
N SER A 565 -5.36 -40.29 -26.73
CA SER A 565 -4.81 -41.42 -27.47
C SER A 565 -5.60 -42.68 -27.11
N PRO A 566 -5.83 -43.60 -28.08
CA PRO A 566 -6.45 -44.87 -27.81
C PRO A 566 -5.49 -45.85 -27.10
N THR A 567 -4.18 -45.61 -27.13
CA THR A 567 -3.15 -46.42 -26.47
C THR A 567 -2.63 -45.77 -25.18
N VAL A 568 -2.05 -46.57 -24.29
CA VAL A 568 -1.39 -46.15 -23.02
C VAL A 568 0.09 -46.53 -23.04
N GLY A 569 0.93 -45.89 -22.23
CA GLY A 569 2.37 -46.18 -22.17
C GLY A 569 3.25 -45.28 -23.04
N ALA A 570 4.57 -45.49 -22.98
CA ALA A 570 5.58 -44.67 -23.67
C ALA A 570 5.45 -44.61 -25.21
N ALA A 571 4.66 -45.52 -25.82
CA ALA A 571 4.36 -45.54 -27.24
C ALA A 571 3.12 -44.70 -27.62
N SER A 572 2.35 -44.25 -26.63
CA SER A 572 1.18 -43.40 -26.82
C SER A 572 1.61 -41.97 -27.11
N VAL A 573 1.11 -41.37 -28.18
CA VAL A 573 1.46 -40.02 -28.62
C VAL A 573 0.23 -39.31 -29.17
N ILE A 574 0.06 -38.03 -28.86
CA ILE A 574 -0.83 -37.15 -29.63
C ILE A 574 -0.04 -35.92 -30.07
N ASN A 575 -0.20 -35.56 -31.34
CA ASN A 575 0.42 -34.40 -31.94
C ASN A 575 -0.59 -33.64 -32.81
N VAL A 576 -0.63 -32.31 -32.70
CA VAL A 576 -1.34 -31.44 -33.62
C VAL A 576 -0.29 -30.66 -34.38
N ASP A 577 -0.26 -30.80 -35.70
CA ASP A 577 0.62 -30.00 -36.56
C ASP A 577 0.02 -28.61 -36.71
N VAL A 578 0.48 -27.70 -35.85
CA VAL A 578 -0.02 -26.34 -35.74
C VAL A 578 0.25 -25.52 -37.01
N ASP A 579 1.34 -25.78 -37.71
CA ASP A 579 1.71 -25.05 -38.94
C ASP A 579 0.85 -25.48 -40.12
N ALA A 580 0.33 -26.72 -40.09
CA ALA A 580 -0.60 -27.25 -41.08
C ALA A 580 -2.09 -27.09 -40.69
N SER A 581 -2.41 -26.42 -39.58
CA SER A 581 -3.76 -26.35 -39.00
C SER A 581 -4.26 -24.92 -38.82
N THR A 582 -5.22 -24.47 -39.64
CA THR A 582 -5.84 -23.13 -39.45
C THR A 582 -6.81 -23.07 -38.26
N ALA A 583 -7.36 -24.21 -37.85
CA ALA A 583 -8.27 -24.33 -36.72
C ALA A 583 -7.55 -24.52 -35.38
N ALA A 584 -6.28 -24.98 -35.37
CA ALA A 584 -5.54 -25.24 -34.14
C ALA A 584 -5.48 -24.02 -33.20
N PRO A 585 -5.23 -22.77 -33.66
CA PRO A 585 -5.28 -21.60 -32.79
C PRO A 585 -6.68 -21.32 -32.25
N LYS A 586 -7.71 -21.55 -33.09
CA LYS A 586 -9.11 -21.29 -32.75
C LYS A 586 -9.62 -22.25 -31.68
N LEU A 587 -9.12 -23.48 -31.70
CA LEU A 587 -9.45 -24.56 -30.75
C LEU A 587 -8.51 -24.63 -29.53
N GLY A 588 -7.48 -23.77 -29.48
CA GLY A 588 -6.53 -23.71 -28.36
C GLY A 588 -5.42 -24.77 -28.41
N PHE A 589 -5.11 -25.33 -29.58
CA PHE A 589 -4.05 -26.32 -29.80
C PHE A 589 -2.74 -25.75 -30.36
N SER A 590 -2.64 -24.43 -30.56
CA SER A 590 -1.42 -23.75 -31.03
C SER A 590 -1.17 -22.43 -30.30
N ALA A 591 -0.03 -21.80 -30.59
CA ALA A 591 0.43 -20.47 -30.13
C ALA A 591 -0.62 -19.65 -29.38
N ASP A 592 -0.43 -19.47 -28.07
CA ASP A 592 -1.25 -18.53 -27.32
C ASP A 592 -0.97 -17.13 -27.87
N VAL A 593 -2.02 -16.54 -28.45
CA VAL A 593 -2.06 -15.13 -28.84
C VAL A 593 -2.70 -14.35 -27.71
N GLY A 594 -2.22 -13.12 -27.49
CA GLY A 594 -2.91 -12.21 -26.59
C GLY A 594 -4.32 -11.91 -27.10
N ASP A 595 -5.21 -11.54 -26.18
CA ASP A 595 -6.54 -11.09 -26.55
C ASP A 595 -6.57 -9.56 -26.66
N GLU A 596 -7.33 -9.03 -27.62
CA GLU A 596 -7.64 -7.61 -27.66
C GLU A 596 -8.43 -7.18 -26.43
N ALA A 597 -8.30 -5.88 -26.13
CA ALA A 597 -9.13 -5.25 -25.11
C ALA A 597 -10.60 -5.29 -25.55
N VAL A 598 -11.49 -5.66 -24.63
CA VAL A 598 -12.94 -5.68 -24.86
C VAL A 598 -13.58 -4.54 -24.09
N ALA A 599 -14.55 -3.87 -24.70
CA ALA A 599 -15.37 -2.85 -24.05
C ALA A 599 -16.31 -3.47 -23.00
N ALA A 600 -16.77 -2.66 -22.06
CA ALA A 600 -17.86 -3.08 -21.17
C ALA A 600 -19.17 -3.04 -21.95
N GLU A 601 -19.97 -4.10 -21.88
CA GLU A 601 -21.29 -4.17 -22.53
C GLU A 601 -22.36 -4.59 -21.52
N LEU A 602 -23.46 -3.84 -21.48
CA LEU A 602 -24.61 -4.07 -20.61
C LEU A 602 -25.88 -4.02 -21.45
N THR A 603 -26.63 -5.13 -21.51
CA THR A 603 -27.86 -5.22 -22.30
C THR A 603 -29.08 -5.37 -21.39
N GLY A 604 -30.11 -4.56 -21.64
CA GLY A 604 -31.38 -4.64 -20.92
C GLY A 604 -32.17 -5.89 -21.29
N SER A 605 -32.92 -6.45 -20.34
CA SER A 605 -33.66 -7.70 -20.52
C SER A 605 -35.03 -7.57 -21.20
N GLN A 606 -35.55 -6.35 -21.36
CA GLN A 606 -36.85 -6.10 -22.00
C GLN A 606 -36.64 -5.76 -23.48
N ASP A 607 -37.54 -6.24 -24.33
CA ASP A 607 -37.62 -5.91 -25.75
C ASP A 607 -38.58 -4.74 -25.99
N GLY A 608 -38.28 -3.91 -26.99
CA GLY A 608 -39.17 -2.83 -27.41
C GLY A 608 -40.42 -3.37 -28.13
N PRO A 609 -41.51 -2.58 -28.20
CA PRO A 609 -41.60 -1.17 -27.81
C PRO A 609 -41.79 -0.94 -26.29
N PHE A 610 -41.16 0.12 -25.76
CA PHE A 610 -41.08 0.42 -24.33
C PHE A 610 -42.17 1.39 -23.87
N ALA A 611 -42.75 1.17 -22.69
CA ALA A 611 -43.80 2.02 -22.13
C ALA A 611 -43.26 3.22 -21.34
N LEU A 612 -42.42 4.05 -21.96
CA LEU A 612 -41.84 5.24 -21.32
C LEU A 612 -42.85 6.40 -21.21
N SER A 613 -42.85 7.08 -20.07
CA SER A 613 -43.64 8.29 -19.80
C SER A 613 -42.82 9.57 -20.02
N ASP A 614 -43.51 10.70 -20.27
CA ASP A 614 -42.85 12.00 -20.38
C ASP A 614 -42.14 12.36 -19.06
N GLY A 615 -40.84 12.65 -19.14
CA GLY A 615 -40.01 12.97 -17.98
C GLY A 615 -39.32 11.78 -17.33
N ASP A 616 -39.48 10.56 -17.85
CA ASP A 616 -38.75 9.40 -17.35
C ASP A 616 -37.24 9.58 -17.48
N THR A 617 -36.48 9.05 -16.52
CA THR A 617 -35.03 9.22 -16.45
C THR A 617 -34.26 7.91 -16.41
N ILE A 618 -33.05 7.92 -16.97
CA ILE A 618 -32.03 6.88 -16.78
C ILE A 618 -30.71 7.52 -16.37
N SER A 619 -30.08 7.01 -15.31
CA SER A 619 -28.77 7.43 -14.81
C SER A 619 -27.73 6.39 -15.23
N ILE A 620 -26.81 6.79 -16.11
CA ILE A 620 -25.80 5.92 -16.70
C ILE A 620 -24.42 6.38 -16.26
N GLN A 621 -23.65 5.45 -15.68
CA GLN A 621 -22.24 5.64 -15.41
C GLN A 621 -21.41 5.03 -16.55
N VAL A 622 -20.39 5.76 -16.99
CA VAL A 622 -19.46 5.32 -18.04
C VAL A 622 -18.02 5.49 -17.52
N ASP A 623 -17.23 4.43 -17.62
CA ASP A 623 -15.82 4.39 -17.24
C ASP A 623 -15.58 4.93 -15.81
N SER A 624 -14.76 5.97 -15.66
CA SER A 624 -14.46 6.59 -14.35
C SER A 624 -15.23 7.88 -14.10
N ASP A 625 -16.15 8.25 -15.00
CA ASP A 625 -16.90 9.49 -14.91
C ASP A 625 -18.12 9.32 -14.00
N PRO A 626 -18.52 10.37 -13.25
CA PRO A 626 -19.75 10.34 -12.47
C PRO A 626 -20.99 10.08 -13.35
N PRO A 627 -22.00 9.36 -12.83
CA PRO A 627 -23.23 9.06 -13.55
C PRO A 627 -23.88 10.31 -14.16
N GLN A 628 -24.34 10.19 -15.40
CA GLN A 628 -25.12 11.23 -16.10
C GLN A 628 -26.58 10.80 -16.18
N THR A 629 -27.49 11.72 -15.85
CA THR A 629 -28.94 11.49 -15.96
C THR A 629 -29.47 11.97 -17.31
N ILE A 630 -30.09 11.08 -18.06
CA ILE A 630 -30.79 11.34 -19.32
C ILE A 630 -32.29 11.38 -19.03
N THR A 631 -33.01 12.36 -19.60
CA THR A 631 -34.46 12.48 -19.51
C THR A 631 -35.10 12.21 -20.86
N PHE A 632 -36.04 11.27 -20.91
CA PHE A 632 -36.86 10.95 -22.07
C PHE A 632 -38.09 11.84 -22.12
N ARG A 633 -38.37 12.44 -23.28
CA ARG A 633 -39.57 13.27 -23.51
C ARG A 633 -40.43 12.67 -24.60
N THR A 634 -41.74 12.86 -24.54
CA THR A 634 -42.65 12.35 -25.59
C THR A 634 -42.26 12.86 -26.99
N GLY A 635 -41.76 14.10 -27.09
CA GLY A 635 -41.28 14.68 -28.34
C GLY A 635 -40.06 13.98 -28.95
N ASP A 636 -39.34 13.15 -28.20
CA ASP A 636 -38.17 12.43 -28.70
C ASP A 636 -38.54 11.22 -29.60
N PHE A 637 -39.75 10.67 -29.47
CA PHE A 637 -40.15 9.41 -30.10
C PHE A 637 -41.22 9.55 -31.20
N GLY A 638 -41.79 10.74 -31.36
CA GLY A 638 -42.93 10.98 -32.25
C GLY A 638 -44.24 10.42 -31.68
N ASN A 639 -45.22 10.13 -32.55
CA ASN A 639 -46.55 9.64 -32.14
C ASN A 639 -46.63 8.12 -31.93
N ALA A 640 -45.49 7.41 -31.91
CA ALA A 640 -45.41 5.96 -31.77
C ALA A 640 -44.72 5.57 -30.45
N GLN A 641 -44.96 4.35 -29.97
CA GLN A 641 -44.28 3.83 -28.78
C GLN A 641 -42.76 3.73 -29.03
N PRO A 642 -41.90 4.13 -28.08
CA PRO A 642 -40.45 4.10 -28.21
C PRO A 642 -39.89 2.71 -28.56
N ILE A 643 -39.04 2.61 -29.58
CA ILE A 643 -38.25 1.40 -29.89
C ILE A 643 -36.77 1.55 -29.46
N ALA A 644 -36.02 0.45 -29.38
CA ALA A 644 -34.62 0.44 -28.94
C ALA A 644 -33.72 1.41 -29.71
N ALA A 645 -33.81 1.44 -31.04
CA ALA A 645 -33.05 2.39 -31.85
C ALA A 645 -33.35 3.88 -31.50
N GLN A 646 -34.59 4.23 -31.16
CA GLN A 646 -34.95 5.59 -30.79
C GLN A 646 -34.45 5.93 -29.37
N VAL A 647 -34.62 5.01 -28.42
CA VAL A 647 -34.10 5.16 -27.05
C VAL A 647 -32.57 5.33 -27.09
N ALA A 648 -31.88 4.50 -27.88
CA ALA A 648 -30.44 4.61 -28.08
C ALA A 648 -30.04 5.97 -28.67
N ALA A 649 -30.80 6.51 -29.64
CA ALA A 649 -30.55 7.83 -30.20
C ALA A 649 -30.70 8.97 -29.17
N VAL A 650 -31.66 8.86 -28.24
CA VAL A 650 -31.83 9.85 -27.16
C VAL A 650 -30.66 9.78 -26.18
N ILE A 651 -30.26 8.58 -25.76
CA ILE A 651 -29.08 8.39 -24.90
C ILE A 651 -27.83 8.96 -25.58
N ASN A 652 -27.61 8.63 -26.87
CA ASN A 652 -26.45 9.08 -27.64
C ASN A 652 -26.38 10.60 -27.88
N ARG A 653 -27.48 11.33 -27.67
CA ARG A 653 -27.48 12.79 -27.72
C ARG A 653 -26.76 13.40 -26.52
N VAL A 654 -26.81 12.74 -25.37
CA VAL A 654 -26.14 13.16 -24.12
C VAL A 654 -24.80 12.46 -23.95
N LEU A 655 -24.75 11.16 -24.22
CA LEU A 655 -23.59 10.29 -24.11
C LEU A 655 -23.26 9.65 -25.48
N PRO A 656 -22.48 10.32 -26.34
CA PRO A 656 -22.25 9.87 -27.71
C PRO A 656 -21.66 8.46 -27.81
N ASN A 657 -22.21 7.64 -28.73
CA ASN A 657 -21.76 6.28 -29.06
C ASN A 657 -21.85 5.25 -27.92
N ILE A 658 -22.67 5.49 -26.90
CA ILE A 658 -22.85 4.56 -25.78
C ILE A 658 -23.95 3.54 -26.04
N ALA A 659 -25.07 3.94 -26.62
CA ALA A 659 -26.24 3.08 -26.76
C ALA A 659 -26.43 2.56 -28.19
N SER A 660 -26.91 1.32 -28.32
CA SER A 660 -27.24 0.68 -29.59
C SER A 660 -28.49 -0.20 -29.48
N ASP A 661 -29.08 -0.53 -30.63
CA ASP A 661 -30.14 -1.53 -30.75
C ASP A 661 -29.51 -2.92 -30.93
N ALA A 662 -29.70 -3.79 -29.94
CA ALA A 662 -29.22 -5.16 -29.94
C ALA A 662 -30.39 -6.14 -30.10
N GLY A 663 -31.04 -6.12 -31.27
CA GLY A 663 -32.14 -7.04 -31.59
C GLY A 663 -33.44 -6.72 -30.85
N GLY A 664 -33.75 -5.43 -30.67
CA GLY A 664 -34.92 -4.96 -29.93
C GLY A 664 -34.63 -4.59 -28.47
N HIS A 665 -33.43 -4.92 -27.98
CA HIS A 665 -32.95 -4.54 -26.65
C HIS A 665 -32.06 -3.30 -26.71
N VAL A 666 -32.05 -2.50 -25.64
CA VAL A 666 -31.08 -1.41 -25.48
C VAL A 666 -29.78 -2.01 -24.93
N ARG A 667 -28.70 -1.92 -25.72
CA ARG A 667 -27.35 -2.26 -25.28
C ARG A 667 -26.54 -1.00 -25.04
N LEU A 668 -25.92 -0.90 -23.88
CA LEU A 668 -24.95 0.12 -23.53
C LEU A 668 -23.54 -0.45 -23.65
N THR A 669 -22.66 0.26 -24.35
CA THR A 669 -21.27 -0.13 -24.59
C THR A 669 -20.35 1.02 -24.19
N SER A 670 -19.33 0.73 -23.38
CA SER A 670 -18.29 1.72 -23.06
C SER A 670 -17.58 2.18 -24.33
N PRO A 671 -17.25 3.48 -24.46
CA PRO A 671 -16.53 3.99 -25.62
C PRO A 671 -15.04 3.62 -25.56
N THR A 672 -14.57 3.15 -24.40
CA THR A 672 -13.22 2.61 -24.22
C THR A 672 -13.26 1.09 -24.15
N ALA A 673 -12.11 0.47 -24.40
CA ALA A 673 -11.90 -0.95 -24.18
C ALA A 673 -10.81 -1.13 -23.12
N GLY A 674 -10.83 -2.27 -22.45
CA GLY A 674 -9.74 -2.65 -21.58
C GLY A 674 -10.05 -2.49 -20.10
N GLU A 675 -8.99 -2.41 -19.29
CA GLU A 675 -9.10 -2.24 -17.85
C GLU A 675 -10.02 -1.07 -17.52
N GLY A 676 -9.88 0.04 -18.27
CA GLY A 676 -10.65 1.30 -18.28
C GLY A 676 -12.16 1.19 -18.38
N ALA A 677 -12.64 0.22 -19.14
CA ALA A 677 -13.98 0.23 -19.65
C ALA A 677 -15.01 -0.21 -18.59
N PHE A 678 -16.02 0.61 -18.37
CA PHE A 678 -17.11 0.35 -17.46
C PHE A 678 -18.41 0.94 -18.00
N VAL A 679 -19.52 0.24 -17.80
CA VAL A 679 -20.85 0.80 -18.01
C VAL A 679 -21.79 0.28 -16.94
N GLY A 680 -22.53 1.19 -16.32
CA GLY A 680 -23.44 0.90 -15.22
C GLY A 680 -24.73 1.71 -15.31
N VAL A 681 -25.83 1.14 -14.83
CA VAL A 681 -27.13 1.82 -14.69
C VAL A 681 -27.50 1.87 -13.21
N GLU A 682 -27.56 3.08 -12.65
CA GLU A 682 -28.02 3.29 -11.27
C GLU A 682 -29.54 3.17 -11.22
N VAL A 683 -30.03 1.98 -10.85
CA VAL A 683 -31.45 1.63 -10.95
C VAL A 683 -32.31 2.52 -10.05
N ASN A 684 -31.84 2.82 -8.84
CA ASN A 684 -32.57 3.67 -7.89
C ASN A 684 -32.70 5.15 -8.33
N ALA A 685 -31.88 5.60 -9.28
CA ALA A 685 -31.95 6.95 -9.85
C ALA A 685 -32.66 6.97 -11.23
N SER A 686 -33.14 5.82 -11.71
CA SER A 686 -33.62 5.63 -13.08
C SER A 686 -35.08 5.16 -13.07
N THR A 687 -36.03 6.06 -13.38
CA THR A 687 -37.45 5.66 -13.52
C THR A 687 -37.71 4.80 -14.76
N ALA A 688 -36.88 4.94 -15.80
CA ALA A 688 -36.96 4.15 -17.03
C ALA A 688 -36.29 2.76 -16.92
N ALA A 689 -35.52 2.48 -15.86
CA ALA A 689 -34.78 1.21 -15.76
C ALA A 689 -35.66 -0.04 -15.82
N PRO A 690 -36.84 -0.11 -15.16
CA PRO A 690 -37.72 -1.27 -15.25
C PRO A 690 -38.21 -1.52 -16.68
N GLU A 691 -38.64 -0.47 -17.37
CA GLU A 691 -39.17 -0.55 -18.74
C GLU A 691 -38.10 -0.97 -19.75
N LEU A 692 -36.85 -0.54 -19.55
CA LEU A 692 -35.72 -0.89 -20.42
C LEU A 692 -35.05 -2.22 -20.03
N GLY A 693 -35.48 -2.87 -18.95
CA GLY A 693 -34.91 -4.13 -18.49
C GLY A 693 -33.56 -4.03 -17.80
N PHE A 694 -33.24 -2.87 -17.21
CA PHE A 694 -32.07 -2.68 -16.35
C PHE A 694 -32.40 -2.89 -14.86
N GLY A 695 -33.36 -3.76 -14.56
CA GLY A 695 -33.84 -4.02 -13.20
C GLY A 695 -34.82 -2.96 -12.69
N ALA A 696 -35.33 -3.16 -11.47
CA ALA A 696 -36.27 -2.25 -10.83
C ALA A 696 -35.76 -1.80 -9.45
N PRO A 697 -36.06 -0.56 -9.01
CA PRO A 697 -35.71 -0.13 -7.66
C PRO A 697 -36.49 -0.97 -6.64
N LEU A 698 -35.87 -1.22 -5.49
CA LEU A 698 -36.57 -1.84 -4.37
C LEU A 698 -37.79 -0.99 -3.98
N PRO A 699 -38.92 -1.61 -3.60
CA PRO A 699 -40.08 -0.86 -3.13
C PRO A 699 -39.67 0.10 -2.03
N ALA A 700 -40.13 1.35 -2.11
CA ALA A 700 -39.67 2.43 -1.26
C ALA A 700 -39.69 2.01 0.22
N ALA A 701 -38.51 1.94 0.83
CA ALA A 701 -38.39 1.69 2.26
C ALA A 701 -39.05 2.86 3.03
N ASN A 702 -39.66 2.56 4.16
CA ASN A 702 -40.10 3.61 5.08
C ASN A 702 -38.88 4.50 5.41
N PRO A 703 -38.92 5.82 5.15
CA PRO A 703 -37.73 6.67 5.09
C PRO A 703 -36.96 6.81 6.42
N ILE A 704 -37.52 6.33 7.53
CA ILE A 704 -36.88 6.33 8.86
C ILE A 704 -36.27 4.97 9.25
N VAL A 705 -36.23 4.00 8.32
CA VAL A 705 -35.77 2.64 8.58
C VAL A 705 -34.35 2.43 8.06
N ALA A 706 -33.49 1.87 8.91
CA ALA A 706 -32.17 1.40 8.52
C ALA A 706 -32.23 0.00 7.91
N ASP A 707 -31.89 -0.11 6.63
CA ASP A 707 -31.67 -1.36 5.89
C ASP A 707 -30.18 -1.44 5.50
N GLU A 708 -29.47 -2.50 5.93
CA GLU A 708 -28.02 -2.66 5.81
C GLU A 708 -27.62 -4.11 5.48
N GLU A 709 -26.35 -4.30 5.10
CA GLU A 709 -25.73 -5.63 4.91
C GLU A 709 -26.53 -6.52 3.95
N PRO A 710 -26.72 -6.11 2.67
CA PRO A 710 -27.40 -6.92 1.69
C PRO A 710 -26.63 -8.23 1.42
N ALA A 711 -27.36 -9.26 0.98
CA ALA A 711 -26.83 -10.49 0.41
C ALA A 711 -27.81 -10.98 -0.66
N ALA A 712 -27.32 -11.36 -1.84
CA ALA A 712 -28.19 -11.68 -2.97
C ALA A 712 -27.67 -12.86 -3.81
N LEU A 713 -28.59 -13.51 -4.53
CA LEU A 713 -28.30 -14.57 -5.50
C LEU A 713 -29.42 -14.72 -6.52
N GLU A 714 -29.18 -15.49 -7.58
CA GLU A 714 -30.18 -15.96 -8.54
C GLU A 714 -30.56 -17.43 -8.28
N ASP A 715 -31.85 -17.74 -8.32
CA ASP A 715 -32.39 -19.10 -8.24
C ASP A 715 -32.50 -19.78 -9.62
N ASN A 716 -32.84 -21.07 -9.67
CA ASN A 716 -32.95 -21.81 -10.94
C ASN A 716 -34.05 -21.25 -11.87
N ASN A 717 -35.05 -20.57 -11.30
CA ASN A 717 -36.15 -19.94 -12.02
C ASN A 717 -35.83 -18.50 -12.47
N LYS A 718 -34.57 -18.08 -12.36
CA LYS A 718 -34.08 -16.73 -12.75
C LYS A 718 -34.62 -15.60 -11.90
N ASN A 719 -35.18 -15.91 -10.73
CA ASN A 719 -35.55 -14.89 -9.75
C ASN A 719 -34.33 -14.49 -8.94
N VAL A 720 -34.26 -13.21 -8.60
CA VAL A 720 -33.22 -12.69 -7.71
C VAL A 720 -33.75 -12.65 -6.30
N TRP A 721 -33.06 -13.32 -5.37
CA TRP A 721 -33.33 -13.23 -3.93
C TRP A 721 -32.43 -12.19 -3.31
N LEU A 722 -33.00 -11.28 -2.50
CA LEU A 722 -32.26 -10.30 -1.71
C LEU A 722 -32.60 -10.46 -0.24
N PHE A 723 -31.57 -10.56 0.60
CA PHE A 723 -31.64 -10.62 2.05
C PHE A 723 -30.92 -9.40 2.64
N TRP A 724 -31.39 -8.87 3.76
CA TRP A 724 -30.72 -7.75 4.45
C TRP A 724 -31.07 -7.69 5.94
N SER A 725 -30.24 -6.96 6.69
CA SER A 725 -30.50 -6.62 8.09
C SER A 725 -31.36 -5.36 8.16
N SER A 726 -32.46 -5.39 8.92
CA SER A 726 -33.36 -4.22 9.04
C SER A 726 -33.77 -3.92 10.48
N ARG A 727 -33.90 -2.63 10.82
CA ARG A 727 -34.45 -2.15 12.11
C ARG A 727 -35.95 -1.81 12.09
N ARG A 728 -36.70 -2.22 11.06
CA ARG A 728 -38.16 -1.98 10.94
C ARG A 728 -38.98 -2.30 12.20
N THR A 729 -38.51 -3.28 13.00
CA THR A 729 -39.20 -3.76 14.21
C THR A 729 -38.50 -3.34 15.50
N GLY A 730 -37.68 -2.27 15.48
CA GLY A 730 -36.94 -1.76 16.64
C GLY A 730 -35.65 -2.51 16.99
N ARG A 731 -35.51 -3.76 16.55
CA ARG A 731 -34.27 -4.55 16.62
C ARG A 731 -33.85 -5.03 15.23
N TRP A 732 -32.57 -5.33 15.06
CA TRP A 732 -32.06 -5.91 13.80
C TRP A 732 -32.65 -7.30 13.58
N LYS A 733 -33.29 -7.47 12.43
CA LYS A 733 -33.83 -8.75 11.95
C LYS A 733 -33.45 -8.95 10.49
N ILE A 734 -33.40 -10.21 10.06
CA ILE A 734 -33.21 -10.52 8.65
C ILE A 734 -34.54 -10.38 7.93
N TRP A 735 -34.53 -9.64 6.83
CA TRP A 735 -35.63 -9.48 5.89
C TRP A 735 -35.21 -10.00 4.53
N TYR A 736 -36.20 -10.33 3.70
CA TYR A 736 -35.95 -10.74 2.33
C TYR A 736 -37.01 -10.22 1.37
N ASN A 737 -36.64 -10.22 0.10
CA ASN A 737 -37.51 -9.95 -1.04
C ASN A 737 -37.03 -10.78 -2.24
N HIS A 738 -37.87 -10.89 -3.27
CA HIS A 738 -37.52 -11.52 -4.54
C HIS A 738 -37.93 -10.65 -5.72
N PHE A 739 -37.15 -10.71 -6.79
CA PHE A 739 -37.43 -10.07 -8.08
C PHE A 739 -37.71 -11.14 -9.11
N ASN A 740 -38.86 -11.06 -9.77
CA ASN A 740 -39.36 -12.10 -10.69
C ASN A 740 -38.96 -11.87 -12.17
N GLY A 741 -38.01 -10.98 -12.43
CA GLY A 741 -37.63 -10.54 -13.78
C GLY A 741 -38.22 -9.21 -14.21
N THR A 742 -39.34 -8.77 -13.61
CA THR A 742 -39.98 -7.48 -13.92
C THR A 742 -40.19 -6.58 -12.70
N SER A 743 -40.50 -7.17 -11.54
CA SER A 743 -40.81 -6.41 -10.32
C SER A 743 -40.35 -7.12 -9.07
N TRP A 744 -40.12 -6.33 -8.02
CA TRP A 744 -39.87 -6.81 -6.67
C TRP A 744 -41.19 -7.12 -5.97
N ALA A 745 -41.24 -8.21 -5.21
CA ALA A 745 -42.37 -8.51 -4.34
C ALA A 745 -42.40 -7.60 -3.09
N ASN A 746 -43.30 -7.91 -2.16
CA ASN A 746 -43.35 -7.23 -0.86
C ASN A 746 -42.29 -7.81 0.07
N ALA A 747 -41.52 -6.91 0.71
CA ALA A 747 -40.52 -7.31 1.69
C ALA A 747 -41.13 -8.07 2.87
N GLN A 748 -40.54 -9.21 3.24
CA GLN A 748 -41.00 -10.07 4.32
C GLN A 748 -39.92 -10.22 5.39
N ARG A 749 -40.37 -10.26 6.66
CA ARG A 749 -39.49 -10.51 7.80
C ARG A 749 -39.20 -12.02 7.89
N LEU A 750 -37.92 -12.36 7.87
CA LEU A 750 -37.45 -13.74 7.92
C LEU A 750 -37.27 -14.25 9.36
N THR A 751 -36.62 -13.45 10.22
CA THR A 751 -36.34 -13.83 11.61
C THR A 751 -37.27 -13.13 12.61
N SER A 752 -37.57 -13.80 13.72
CA SER A 752 -38.40 -13.32 14.83
C SER A 752 -37.62 -13.36 16.16
N GLY A 753 -38.25 -13.06 17.29
CA GLY A 753 -37.62 -13.09 18.62
C GLY A 753 -37.02 -11.77 19.11
N LEU A 754 -36.40 -11.80 20.29
CA LEU A 754 -35.84 -10.61 20.99
C LEU A 754 -34.37 -10.35 20.65
N GLU A 755 -33.69 -11.29 20.03
CA GLU A 755 -32.27 -11.22 19.67
C GLU A 755 -32.06 -10.29 18.47
N SER A 756 -30.82 -9.84 18.24
CA SER A 756 -30.49 -9.06 17.03
C SER A 756 -29.77 -9.93 16.01
N ASP A 757 -30.27 -9.95 14.78
CA ASP A 757 -29.72 -10.72 13.66
C ASP A 757 -29.09 -9.78 12.63
N ARG A 758 -27.85 -10.07 12.22
CA ARG A 758 -27.06 -9.25 11.30
C ARG A 758 -26.18 -10.09 10.36
N GLN A 759 -25.58 -9.43 9.36
CA GLN A 759 -24.56 -9.99 8.47
C GLN A 759 -25.07 -11.25 7.74
N PRO A 760 -26.18 -11.15 6.98
CA PRO A 760 -26.66 -12.28 6.20
C PRO A 760 -25.60 -12.69 5.16
N SER A 761 -25.48 -13.99 4.93
CA SER A 761 -24.71 -14.58 3.84
C SER A 761 -25.51 -15.71 3.25
N VAL A 762 -25.52 -15.81 1.93
CA VAL A 762 -26.39 -16.74 1.21
C VAL A 762 -25.57 -17.53 0.19
N VAL A 763 -25.94 -18.80 -0.01
CA VAL A 763 -25.39 -19.65 -1.07
C VAL A 763 -26.53 -20.49 -1.66
N HIS A 764 -26.48 -20.71 -2.98
CA HIS A 764 -27.46 -21.48 -3.74
C HIS A 764 -26.83 -22.79 -4.22
N ASP A 765 -27.48 -23.89 -3.87
CA ASP A 765 -27.27 -25.21 -4.46
C ASP A 765 -28.27 -25.42 -5.59
N SER A 766 -27.76 -25.30 -6.82
CA SER A 766 -28.53 -25.39 -8.06
C SER A 766 -28.74 -26.84 -8.53
N SER A 767 -28.53 -27.85 -7.66
CA SER A 767 -28.74 -29.25 -8.00
C SER A 767 -30.12 -29.49 -8.60
N VAL A 768 -30.16 -30.19 -9.74
CA VAL A 768 -31.39 -30.51 -10.50
C VAL A 768 -32.32 -31.44 -9.70
N LEU A 769 -31.80 -32.20 -8.73
CA LEU A 769 -32.58 -33.15 -7.93
C LEU A 769 -33.31 -32.47 -6.77
N THR A 770 -32.65 -31.50 -6.12
CA THR A 770 -33.20 -30.71 -5.01
C THR A 770 -32.50 -29.36 -4.98
N GLU A 771 -33.14 -28.31 -5.50
CA GLU A 771 -32.62 -26.94 -5.40
C GLU A 771 -32.66 -26.50 -3.95
N ARG A 772 -31.59 -25.87 -3.43
CA ARG A 772 -31.56 -25.43 -2.02
C ARG A 772 -30.93 -24.06 -1.89
N ILE A 773 -31.55 -23.19 -1.11
CA ILE A 773 -30.95 -21.92 -0.70
C ILE A 773 -30.60 -21.99 0.79
N TRP A 774 -29.31 -21.83 1.09
CA TRP A 774 -28.81 -21.74 2.45
C TRP A 774 -28.60 -20.29 2.83
N LEU A 775 -29.09 -19.91 4.02
CA LEU A 775 -28.90 -18.59 4.58
C LEU A 775 -28.24 -18.69 5.97
N PHE A 776 -27.20 -17.90 6.14
CA PHE A 776 -26.41 -17.75 7.36
C PHE A 776 -26.54 -16.33 7.89
N TRP A 777 -26.48 -16.14 9.20
CA TRP A 777 -26.41 -14.81 9.81
C TRP A 777 -25.77 -14.86 11.19
N SER A 778 -25.29 -13.72 11.68
CA SER A 778 -24.79 -13.56 13.05
C SER A 778 -25.92 -13.12 13.98
N ARG A 779 -26.13 -13.81 15.11
CA ARG A 779 -27.11 -13.44 16.14
C ARG A 779 -26.42 -13.03 17.43
N LYS A 780 -26.83 -11.89 17.99
CA LYS A 780 -26.46 -11.51 19.37
C LYS A 780 -27.36 -12.23 20.37
N LYS A 781 -26.78 -13.19 21.09
CA LYS A 781 -27.45 -14.02 22.11
C LYS A 781 -27.71 -13.21 23.39
N ALA A 782 -28.54 -13.77 24.27
CA ALA A 782 -28.90 -13.17 25.55
C ALA A 782 -27.70 -12.93 26.48
N ASN A 783 -26.65 -13.75 26.39
CA ASN A 783 -25.38 -13.58 27.11
C ASN A 783 -24.50 -12.43 26.56
N GLY A 784 -24.94 -11.76 25.49
CA GLY A 784 -24.22 -10.66 24.86
C GLY A 784 -23.24 -11.07 23.76
N ARG A 785 -22.94 -12.38 23.61
CA ARG A 785 -22.06 -12.94 22.58
C ARG A 785 -22.76 -13.10 21.24
N TRP A 786 -21.98 -13.13 20.18
CA TRP A 786 -22.44 -13.43 18.84
C TRP A 786 -22.16 -14.88 18.46
N ASN A 787 -23.11 -15.54 17.82
CA ASN A 787 -22.86 -16.82 17.15
C ASN A 787 -23.50 -16.82 15.76
N VAL A 788 -23.03 -17.71 14.89
CA VAL A 788 -23.59 -17.91 13.56
C VAL A 788 -24.78 -18.87 13.65
N LEU A 789 -25.86 -18.50 12.97
CA LEU A 789 -27.05 -19.34 12.80
C LEU A 789 -27.28 -19.54 11.31
N HIS A 790 -27.98 -20.61 10.98
CA HIS A 790 -28.34 -20.91 9.62
C HIS A 790 -29.74 -21.51 9.51
N ARG A 791 -30.31 -21.39 8.31
CA ARG A 791 -31.52 -22.11 7.90
C ARG A 791 -31.47 -22.31 6.39
N ARG A 792 -32.24 -23.25 5.86
CA ARG A 792 -32.35 -23.48 4.43
C ARG A 792 -33.79 -23.54 3.96
N ILE A 793 -33.99 -23.36 2.68
CA ILE A 793 -35.22 -23.73 1.99
C ILE A 793 -34.88 -24.70 0.87
N ASP A 794 -35.68 -25.76 0.77
CA ASP A 794 -35.57 -26.77 -0.28
C ASP A 794 -36.66 -26.51 -1.32
N ASN A 795 -36.31 -26.58 -2.61
CA ASN A 795 -37.15 -26.30 -3.77
C ASN A 795 -37.92 -24.97 -3.66
N PRO A 796 -37.21 -23.82 -3.64
CA PRO A 796 -37.84 -22.51 -3.47
C PRO A 796 -38.85 -22.23 -4.59
N ALA A 797 -40.14 -22.17 -4.25
CA ALA A 797 -41.22 -21.78 -5.16
C ALA A 797 -41.83 -20.44 -4.74
N LEU A 798 -42.21 -19.61 -5.73
CA LEU A 798 -42.87 -18.32 -5.51
C LEU A 798 -44.40 -18.43 -5.68
N PRO A 799 -45.21 -17.71 -4.87
CA PRO A 799 -44.83 -16.85 -3.76
C PRO A 799 -44.40 -17.67 -2.52
N ASN A 800 -43.32 -17.23 -1.85
CA ASN A 800 -42.76 -17.95 -0.72
C ASN A 800 -43.08 -17.26 0.62
N ALA A 801 -43.64 -17.99 1.59
CA ALA A 801 -43.89 -17.49 2.94
C ALA A 801 -42.71 -17.81 3.88
N PRO A 802 -42.46 -17.02 4.94
CA PRO A 802 -41.38 -17.28 5.90
C PRO A 802 -41.43 -18.67 6.55
N ALA A 803 -42.61 -19.29 6.61
CA ALA A 803 -42.86 -20.62 7.18
C ALA A 803 -42.35 -21.79 6.31
N ASN A 804 -42.06 -21.56 5.03
CA ASN A 804 -41.56 -22.61 4.12
C ASN A 804 -40.05 -22.87 4.30
N TRP A 805 -39.36 -21.98 5.00
CA TRP A 805 -37.98 -22.20 5.37
C TRP A 805 -37.89 -23.16 6.55
N GLY A 806 -36.85 -23.99 6.54
CA GLY A 806 -36.55 -24.92 7.62
C GLY A 806 -36.29 -24.24 8.96
N ALA A 807 -36.22 -25.07 10.00
CA ALA A 807 -35.93 -24.62 11.36
C ALA A 807 -34.60 -23.86 11.42
N VAL A 808 -34.52 -22.93 12.38
CA VAL A 808 -33.29 -22.21 12.67
C VAL A 808 -32.35 -23.12 13.45
N SER A 809 -31.15 -23.31 12.93
CA SER A 809 -30.06 -24.05 13.58
C SER A 809 -28.96 -23.09 14.01
N GLU A 810 -28.38 -23.36 15.18
CA GLU A 810 -27.21 -22.63 15.70
C GLU A 810 -25.94 -23.42 15.40
N LEU A 811 -24.86 -22.72 15.03
CA LEU A 811 -23.54 -23.31 14.84
C LEU A 811 -23.07 -24.00 16.13
N LEU A 812 -22.73 -25.29 16.03
CA LEU A 812 -22.27 -26.08 17.17
C LEU A 812 -20.74 -26.13 17.26
N PRO A 813 -20.17 -26.24 18.49
CA PRO A 813 -20.86 -26.17 19.78
C PRO A 813 -21.46 -24.77 20.04
N ALA A 814 -22.57 -24.70 20.79
CA ALA A 814 -23.18 -23.42 21.15
C ALA A 814 -22.35 -22.72 22.24
N LEU A 815 -21.96 -21.48 21.97
CA LEU A 815 -20.83 -20.82 22.67
C LEU A 815 -21.26 -19.88 23.79
N THR A 816 -20.38 -19.72 24.78
CA THR A 816 -20.64 -18.89 25.98
C THR A 816 -19.62 -17.78 26.21
N ASP A 817 -18.38 -17.90 25.72
CA ASP A 817 -17.24 -17.04 26.08
C ASP A 817 -16.59 -16.28 24.91
N TYR A 818 -16.85 -16.66 23.66
CA TYR A 818 -16.35 -15.98 22.46
C TYR A 818 -17.45 -15.67 21.43
N ASP A 819 -17.09 -14.92 20.39
CA ASP A 819 -17.95 -14.39 19.35
C ASP A 819 -17.60 -15.01 17.98
N ASN A 820 -18.60 -15.57 17.29
CA ASN A 820 -18.51 -15.96 15.89
C ASN A 820 -19.38 -15.02 15.04
N ARG A 821 -18.79 -14.42 14.00
CA ARG A 821 -19.43 -13.38 13.17
C ARG A 821 -19.04 -13.44 11.71
N GLU A 822 -19.74 -12.65 10.89
CA GLU A 822 -19.38 -12.36 9.50
C GLU A 822 -19.31 -13.64 8.64
N PRO A 823 -20.38 -14.45 8.58
CA PRO A 823 -20.36 -15.71 7.85
C PRO A 823 -20.12 -15.50 6.34
N ALA A 824 -19.41 -16.44 5.73
CA ALA A 824 -19.25 -16.57 4.30
C ALA A 824 -19.25 -18.04 3.93
N ALA A 825 -20.13 -18.43 3.02
CA ALA A 825 -20.34 -19.84 2.68
C ALA A 825 -20.04 -20.06 1.20
N ILE A 826 -19.45 -21.21 0.90
CA ILE A 826 -19.33 -21.76 -0.45
C ILE A 826 -19.96 -23.15 -0.47
N LEU A 827 -20.36 -23.59 -1.66
CA LEU A 827 -20.95 -24.90 -1.87
C LEU A 827 -19.90 -25.86 -2.44
N ASN A 828 -19.78 -27.04 -1.87
CA ASN A 828 -18.96 -28.12 -2.40
C ASN A 828 -19.72 -28.95 -3.44
N SER A 829 -18.99 -29.67 -4.28
CA SER A 829 -19.56 -30.51 -5.34
C SER A 829 -20.44 -31.66 -4.82
N ASP A 830 -20.29 -32.04 -3.55
CA ASP A 830 -21.12 -33.05 -2.87
C ASP A 830 -22.41 -32.46 -2.25
N GLY A 831 -22.62 -31.14 -2.38
CA GLY A 831 -23.74 -30.41 -1.79
C GLY A 831 -23.57 -30.06 -0.31
N SER A 832 -22.41 -30.34 0.29
CA SER A 832 -22.06 -29.82 1.62
C SER A 832 -21.73 -28.32 1.53
N VAL A 833 -21.95 -27.61 2.64
CA VAL A 833 -21.60 -26.18 2.72
C VAL A 833 -20.32 -26.02 3.52
N GLU A 834 -19.30 -25.42 2.93
CA GLU A 834 -18.14 -24.97 3.67
C GLU A 834 -18.37 -23.53 4.14
N LEU A 835 -18.39 -23.34 5.45
CA LEU A 835 -18.69 -22.09 6.11
C LEU A 835 -17.42 -21.50 6.74
N TYR A 836 -17.08 -20.30 6.32
CA TYR A 836 -16.05 -19.43 6.90
C TYR A 836 -16.69 -18.37 7.80
N PHE A 837 -16.04 -18.04 8.91
CA PHE A 837 -16.48 -16.97 9.80
C PHE A 837 -15.31 -16.41 10.60
N SER A 838 -15.46 -15.21 11.14
CA SER A 838 -14.49 -14.63 12.07
C SER A 838 -14.80 -15.02 13.50
N SER A 839 -13.79 -15.49 14.24
CA SER A 839 -13.90 -15.85 15.66
C SER A 839 -12.84 -15.19 16.51
N ASN A 840 -13.17 -14.91 17.76
CA ASN A 840 -12.23 -14.50 18.81
C ASN A 840 -12.01 -15.58 19.89
N GLN A 841 -12.18 -16.85 19.52
CA GLN A 841 -11.92 -18.02 20.36
C GLN A 841 -10.43 -18.18 20.72
N ALA A 842 -9.54 -17.80 19.80
CA ALA A 842 -8.09 -17.81 19.99
C ALA A 842 -7.56 -16.39 20.31
N ASP A 843 -6.24 -16.25 20.34
CA ASP A 843 -5.58 -14.95 20.46
C ASP A 843 -5.94 -14.04 19.27
N GLY A 844 -6.78 -13.03 19.53
CA GLY A 844 -7.18 -12.05 18.51
C GLY A 844 -8.47 -12.45 17.76
N TRP A 845 -8.66 -11.86 16.58
CA TRP A 845 -9.74 -12.25 15.66
C TRP A 845 -9.13 -13.00 14.50
N ASN A 846 -9.52 -14.26 14.29
CA ASN A 846 -9.01 -15.12 13.23
C ASN A 846 -10.16 -15.65 12.37
N ILE A 847 -9.84 -16.19 11.19
CA ILE A 847 -10.82 -16.86 10.33
C ILE A 847 -10.87 -18.33 10.71
N TRP A 848 -12.07 -18.84 10.88
CA TRP A 848 -12.36 -20.24 11.18
C TRP A 848 -13.25 -20.79 10.08
N SER A 849 -13.12 -22.10 9.82
CA SER A 849 -13.99 -22.82 8.91
C SER A 849 -14.62 -24.03 9.58
N THR A 850 -15.76 -24.44 9.03
CA THR A 850 -16.43 -25.69 9.38
C THR A 850 -17.19 -26.15 8.15
N VAL A 851 -17.31 -27.47 8.00
CA VAL A 851 -18.18 -28.06 6.98
C VAL A 851 -19.50 -28.38 7.66
N ILE A 852 -20.58 -27.95 7.02
CA ILE A 852 -21.95 -28.29 7.36
C ILE A 852 -22.38 -29.36 6.34
N PRO A 853 -22.14 -30.66 6.63
CA PRO A 853 -22.71 -31.75 5.87
C PRO A 853 -24.23 -31.82 6.11
N PRO A 854 -24.96 -32.65 5.35
CA PRO A 854 -26.37 -32.90 5.64
C PRO A 854 -26.64 -33.41 7.08
N ASP A 855 -25.70 -34.12 7.74
CA ASP A 855 -25.61 -34.46 9.19
C ASP A 855 -24.37 -35.38 9.46
N PRO A 856 -23.57 -35.31 10.56
CA PRO A 856 -23.43 -34.26 11.59
C PRO A 856 -22.29 -33.26 11.33
N GLN A 857 -22.40 -32.07 11.92
CA GLN A 857 -21.47 -30.94 11.73
C GLN A 857 -20.05 -31.25 12.25
N ASN A 858 -19.04 -30.95 11.43
CA ASN A 858 -17.65 -31.03 11.85
C ASN A 858 -17.30 -29.93 12.87
N PRO A 859 -16.38 -30.18 13.81
CA PRO A 859 -15.87 -29.11 14.66
C PRO A 859 -15.28 -27.99 13.79
N ALA A 860 -15.43 -26.75 14.25
CA ALA A 860 -14.80 -25.63 13.58
C ALA A 860 -13.28 -25.64 13.81
N GLU A 861 -12.53 -25.32 12.77
CA GLU A 861 -11.07 -25.27 12.78
C GLU A 861 -10.59 -23.87 12.41
N GLU A 862 -9.53 -23.42 13.07
CA GLU A 862 -8.87 -22.17 12.71
C GLU A 862 -8.12 -22.35 11.39
N ILE A 863 -8.25 -21.38 10.49
CA ILE A 863 -7.51 -21.38 9.24
C ILE A 863 -6.09 -20.87 9.49
N ASP A 864 -5.11 -21.71 9.17
CA ASP A 864 -3.71 -21.31 9.19
C ASP A 864 -3.37 -20.42 7.99
N LEU A 865 -3.54 -19.11 8.15
CA LEU A 865 -3.15 -18.09 7.18
C LEU A 865 -1.65 -17.73 7.30
N GLY A 866 -0.78 -18.72 7.51
CA GLY A 866 0.67 -18.54 7.71
C GLY A 866 1.04 -18.09 9.12
N GLN A 867 0.32 -18.58 10.12
CA GLN A 867 0.35 -18.13 11.52
C GLN A 867 1.39 -18.80 12.41
N ALA A 868 2.35 -19.55 11.85
CA ALA A 868 3.41 -20.18 12.64
C ALA A 868 4.24 -19.10 13.39
N ASN A 869 3.99 -19.03 14.70
CA ASN A 869 4.75 -18.39 15.78
C ASN A 869 4.81 -16.85 15.91
N HIS A 870 4.45 -16.02 14.92
CA HIS A 870 4.53 -14.53 15.10
C HIS A 870 3.39 -13.68 14.52
N GLN A 871 2.31 -14.26 13.97
CA GLN A 871 1.25 -13.50 13.29
C GLN A 871 -0.15 -13.48 13.95
N ARG A 872 -0.36 -14.19 15.07
CA ARG A 872 -1.60 -14.09 15.90
C ARG A 872 -1.80 -12.72 16.59
N GLN A 873 -0.88 -11.79 16.34
CA GLN A 873 -1.00 -10.40 16.73
C GLN A 873 -1.96 -9.60 15.83
N PHE A 874 -2.17 -10.05 14.59
CA PHE A 874 -3.01 -9.36 13.61
C PHE A 874 -4.48 -9.76 13.75
N THR A 875 -5.34 -8.85 13.30
CA THR A 875 -6.78 -9.06 13.20
C THR A 875 -7.08 -9.59 11.80
N HIS A 876 -7.88 -10.65 11.69
CA HIS A 876 -8.41 -11.20 10.44
C HIS A 876 -9.94 -11.28 10.54
N ARG A 877 -10.63 -10.55 9.66
CA ARG A 877 -12.08 -10.29 9.77
C ARG A 877 -12.77 -10.36 8.43
N ALA A 878 -14.10 -10.47 8.46
CA ALA A 878 -14.99 -10.30 7.31
C ALA A 878 -14.60 -11.16 6.09
N PRO A 879 -14.53 -12.50 6.25
CA PRO A 879 -14.14 -13.40 5.16
C PRO A 879 -15.14 -13.32 4.01
N MET A 880 -14.66 -13.52 2.80
CA MET A 880 -15.43 -13.76 1.59
C MET A 880 -14.70 -14.85 0.80
N ALA A 881 -15.39 -15.92 0.47
CA ALA A 881 -14.80 -17.06 -0.23
C ALA A 881 -15.48 -17.26 -1.58
N LEU A 882 -14.70 -17.72 -2.54
CA LEU A 882 -15.15 -18.12 -3.87
C LEU A 882 -14.39 -19.38 -4.31
N GLY A 883 -15.09 -20.27 -5.02
CA GLY A 883 -14.60 -21.60 -5.39
C GLY A 883 -15.37 -22.70 -4.67
N GLY A 884 -14.78 -23.91 -4.60
CA GLY A 884 -15.41 -25.11 -4.03
C GLY A 884 -15.39 -26.30 -4.98
N GLY A 885 -15.60 -27.51 -4.45
CA GLY A 885 -15.51 -28.76 -5.22
C GLY A 885 -14.08 -29.10 -5.66
N ASN A 886 -13.84 -29.25 -6.98
CA ASN A 886 -12.52 -29.58 -7.55
C ASN A 886 -11.63 -28.35 -7.84
N GLN A 887 -12.10 -27.13 -7.58
CA GLN A 887 -11.37 -25.88 -7.84
C GLN A 887 -10.71 -25.36 -6.55
N PRO A 888 -9.55 -24.66 -6.63
CA PRO A 888 -8.96 -24.01 -5.48
C PRO A 888 -9.92 -22.97 -4.89
N VAL A 889 -9.96 -22.89 -3.55
CA VAL A 889 -10.78 -21.89 -2.87
C VAL A 889 -9.95 -20.63 -2.69
N THR A 890 -10.46 -19.50 -3.16
CA THR A 890 -9.89 -18.18 -2.90
C THR A 890 -10.67 -17.53 -1.75
N LEU A 891 -9.95 -17.10 -0.72
CA LEU A 891 -10.46 -16.42 0.46
C LEU A 891 -9.93 -15.00 0.50
N TRP A 892 -10.81 -14.02 0.47
CA TRP A 892 -10.49 -12.64 0.80
C TRP A 892 -10.93 -12.31 2.21
N PHE A 893 -10.09 -11.58 2.93
CA PHE A 893 -10.37 -11.17 4.30
C PHE A 893 -9.74 -9.82 4.59
N ARG A 894 -10.25 -9.16 5.62
CA ARG A 894 -9.73 -7.89 6.09
C ARG A 894 -8.69 -8.09 7.18
N SER A 895 -7.55 -7.40 7.07
CA SER A 895 -6.49 -7.49 8.09
C SER A 895 -5.76 -6.16 8.33
N ASN A 896 -5.27 -6.00 9.56
CA ASN A 896 -4.37 -4.91 9.97
C ASN A 896 -2.87 -5.28 9.82
N ARG A 897 -2.57 -6.36 9.08
CA ARG A 897 -1.19 -6.83 8.85
C ARG A 897 -0.32 -5.72 8.25
N SER A 898 0.90 -5.59 8.79
CA SER A 898 1.90 -4.63 8.31
C SER A 898 2.32 -4.95 6.89
N GLN A 899 2.62 -3.89 6.12
CA GLN A 899 3.13 -4.01 4.76
C GLN A 899 4.64 -4.19 4.79
N VAL A 900 5.18 -5.07 3.95
CA VAL A 900 6.62 -5.25 3.80
C VAL A 900 6.97 -4.92 2.37
N TYR A 901 7.94 -4.04 2.18
CA TYR A 901 8.45 -3.73 0.84
C TYR A 901 9.97 -3.50 0.87
N PRO A 902 10.68 -3.93 -0.18
CA PRO A 902 12.09 -3.64 -0.33
C PRO A 902 12.31 -2.14 -0.55
N SER A 903 13.45 -1.62 -0.10
CA SER A 903 13.83 -0.25 -0.32
C SER A 903 14.40 -0.04 -1.73
N ASP A 904 13.74 0.82 -2.51
CA ASP A 904 14.21 1.23 -3.85
C ASP A 904 15.56 1.98 -3.81
N VAL A 905 15.90 2.57 -2.67
CA VAL A 905 17.10 3.42 -2.50
C VAL A 905 18.27 2.62 -1.92
N TYR A 906 17.98 1.63 -1.08
CA TYR A 906 18.99 0.85 -0.36
C TYR A 906 18.69 -0.64 -0.53
N GLN A 907 19.31 -1.25 -1.53
CA GLN A 907 19.17 -2.68 -1.82
C GLN A 907 19.53 -3.53 -0.60
N GLY A 908 18.73 -4.57 -0.32
CA GLY A 908 18.91 -5.44 0.85
C GLY A 908 18.30 -4.91 2.15
N ILE A 909 17.61 -3.76 2.13
CA ILE A 909 16.82 -3.26 3.27
C ILE A 909 15.34 -3.50 3.00
N GLU A 910 14.66 -4.10 3.97
CA GLU A 910 13.20 -4.22 3.98
C GLU A 910 12.58 -3.21 4.95
N THR A 911 11.50 -2.56 4.52
CA THR A 911 10.70 -1.68 5.38
C THR A 911 9.41 -2.38 5.76
N LYS A 912 9.18 -2.48 7.07
CA LYS A 912 7.90 -2.93 7.62
C LYS A 912 7.05 -1.72 8.04
N ASP A 913 5.99 -1.47 7.28
CA ASP A 913 5.11 -0.33 7.46
C ASP A 913 3.80 -0.72 8.16
N ALA A 914 3.71 -0.38 9.44
CA ALA A 914 2.52 -0.58 10.26
C ALA A 914 1.50 0.57 10.19
N ARG A 915 1.75 1.63 9.41
CA ARG A 915 0.85 2.81 9.35
C ARG A 915 -0.55 2.49 8.82
N TYR A 916 -0.69 1.40 8.08
CA TYR A 916 -1.96 0.92 7.54
C TYR A 916 -2.83 0.18 8.58
N ALA A 917 -2.30 -0.10 9.79
CA ALA A 917 -3.03 -0.83 10.85
C ALA A 917 -3.93 0.08 11.72
N GLY A 918 -3.72 1.41 11.69
CA GLY A 918 -4.40 2.34 12.60
C GLY A 918 -3.99 2.12 14.07
N SER A 919 -4.71 2.73 15.03
CA SER A 919 -4.40 2.55 16.45
C SER A 919 -5.00 1.25 16.98
N THR A 920 -4.15 0.32 17.39
CA THR A 920 -4.57 -0.90 18.10
C THR A 920 -4.22 -0.81 19.59
N THR A 921 -5.19 -1.03 20.47
CA THR A 921 -4.97 -0.99 21.92
C THR A 921 -4.53 -2.36 22.45
N VAL A 922 -4.06 -2.38 23.70
CA VAL A 922 -3.74 -3.60 24.43
C VAL A 922 -5.03 -4.40 24.67
N ASP A 923 -5.08 -5.65 24.21
CA ASP A 923 -6.09 -6.64 24.59
C ASP A 923 -5.44 -7.69 25.49
N THR A 924 -5.84 -7.73 26.76
CA THR A 924 -5.24 -8.63 27.76
C THR A 924 -5.55 -10.10 27.51
N ARG A 925 -6.48 -10.40 26.59
CA ARG A 925 -6.84 -11.76 26.19
C ARG A 925 -5.95 -12.28 25.05
N ASN A 926 -5.32 -11.39 24.27
CA ASN A 926 -4.45 -11.78 23.18
C ASN A 926 -3.00 -11.90 23.70
N ARG A 927 -2.63 -13.10 24.16
CA ARG A 927 -1.31 -13.39 24.73
C ARG A 927 -0.20 -13.27 23.68
N ALA A 928 -0.44 -13.75 22.46
CA ALA A 928 0.48 -13.63 21.34
C ALA A 928 0.84 -12.18 21.00
N LYS A 929 -0.09 -11.23 21.13
CA LYS A 929 0.20 -9.80 20.95
C LYS A 929 0.91 -9.19 22.16
N MET A 930 0.59 -9.65 23.37
CA MET A 930 1.21 -9.15 24.60
C MET A 930 2.68 -9.53 24.75
N ILE A 931 3.07 -10.74 24.34
CA ILE A 931 4.47 -11.21 24.46
C ILE A 931 5.43 -10.41 23.58
N LEU A 932 4.93 -9.84 22.47
CA LEU A 932 5.69 -8.97 21.57
C LEU A 932 5.85 -7.54 22.11
N ARG A 933 5.32 -7.23 23.29
CA ARG A 933 5.51 -5.91 23.89
C ARG A 933 6.99 -5.60 24.02
N ARG A 934 7.41 -4.40 23.58
CA ARG A 934 8.83 -3.96 23.55
C ARG A 934 9.72 -4.73 22.57
N ASP A 935 9.14 -5.54 21.70
CA ASP A 935 9.84 -6.20 20.61
C ASP A 935 9.78 -5.34 19.33
N ILE A 936 10.64 -5.65 18.34
CA ILE A 936 10.57 -5.03 17.01
C ILE A 936 9.21 -5.30 16.37
N GLU A 937 8.63 -6.46 16.66
CA GLU A 937 7.33 -6.91 16.19
C GLU A 937 6.13 -6.30 16.93
N ASP A 938 6.34 -5.45 17.95
CA ASP A 938 5.24 -4.85 18.73
C ASP A 938 4.35 -3.92 17.88
N ILE A 939 3.16 -4.35 17.51
CA ILE A 939 2.20 -3.52 16.76
C ILE A 939 1.22 -2.74 17.66
N GLN A 940 1.37 -2.83 18.99
CA GLN A 940 0.48 -2.15 19.93
C GLN A 940 0.76 -0.64 19.98
N HIS A 941 -0.28 0.12 20.29
CA HIS A 941 -0.19 1.56 20.43
C HIS A 941 -0.34 2.00 21.89
N TYR A 942 0.56 2.90 22.31
CA TYR A 942 0.70 3.35 23.69
C TYR A 942 0.50 4.85 23.83
N THR A 943 0.22 5.30 25.05
CA THR A 943 0.16 6.72 25.36
C THR A 943 1.52 7.39 25.18
N TYR A 944 1.53 8.63 24.71
CA TYR A 944 2.74 9.43 24.51
C TYR A 944 3.56 9.55 25.81
N ASP A 945 4.83 9.15 25.77
CA ASP A 945 5.77 9.29 26.89
C ASP A 945 6.51 10.64 26.80
N THR A 946 6.58 11.35 27.92
CA THR A 946 7.30 12.63 28.04
C THR A 946 8.70 12.47 28.65
N ARG A 947 9.03 11.30 29.21
CA ARG A 947 10.33 11.02 29.80
C ARG A 947 11.42 10.92 28.72
N LYS A 948 12.63 11.38 29.05
CA LYS A 948 13.80 11.36 28.15
C LYS A 948 14.81 10.25 28.47
N THR A 949 14.50 9.36 29.41
CA THR A 949 15.36 8.22 29.78
C THR A 949 15.22 7.06 28.78
N GLU A 950 16.17 6.12 28.82
CA GLU A 950 16.15 4.87 28.04
C GLU A 950 14.93 3.98 28.36
N ALA A 951 14.16 4.28 29.41
CA ALA A 951 12.93 3.57 29.75
C ALA A 951 11.67 4.19 29.10
N GLY A 952 11.77 5.39 28.53
CA GLY A 952 10.65 6.04 27.85
C GLY A 952 10.80 5.89 26.34
N TRP A 953 10.05 4.99 25.71
CA TRP A 953 10.26 4.63 24.30
C TRP A 953 9.28 5.35 23.38
N TYR A 954 8.01 5.40 23.78
CA TYR A 954 6.90 5.77 22.91
C TYR A 954 6.70 7.30 22.84
N ALA A 955 7.55 8.00 22.11
CA ALA A 955 7.46 9.45 21.86
C ALA A 955 7.73 9.79 20.39
N ARG A 956 7.28 10.98 19.95
CA ARG A 956 7.35 11.41 18.53
C ARG A 956 8.77 11.62 18.04
N ASP A 957 9.68 11.92 18.96
CA ASP A 957 11.09 12.14 18.71
C ASP A 957 11.95 10.88 18.88
N THR A 958 11.36 9.72 19.22
CA THR A 958 12.12 8.52 19.56
C THR A 958 12.20 7.52 18.41
N VAL A 959 13.40 7.01 18.17
CA VAL A 959 13.66 5.86 17.29
C VAL A 959 14.28 4.75 18.12
N GLY A 960 13.72 3.54 18.05
CA GLY A 960 14.28 2.35 18.66
C GLY A 960 15.34 1.73 17.76
N VAL A 961 16.51 1.45 18.33
CA VAL A 961 17.61 0.74 17.67
C VAL A 961 17.76 -0.60 18.38
N PHE A 962 17.25 -1.64 17.74
CA PHE A 962 17.28 -3.02 18.22
C PHE A 962 18.59 -3.65 17.76
N THR A 963 19.41 -4.14 18.68
CA THR A 963 20.69 -4.77 18.34
C THR A 963 20.74 -6.19 18.90
N ILE A 964 21.41 -7.09 18.17
CA ILE A 964 21.68 -8.45 18.65
C ILE A 964 23.17 -8.58 18.93
N SER A 965 23.54 -8.74 20.20
CA SER A 965 24.94 -8.93 20.61
C SER A 965 25.50 -10.26 20.13
N ASP A 966 26.72 -10.24 19.59
CA ASP A 966 27.50 -11.45 19.26
C ASP A 966 28.32 -11.99 20.45
N THR A 967 28.31 -11.28 21.59
CA THR A 967 29.05 -11.63 22.80
C THR A 967 28.14 -11.77 24.02
N PHE A 968 28.54 -12.66 24.95
CA PHE A 968 27.86 -12.92 26.22
C PHE A 968 28.41 -12.10 27.38
N ASP A 969 29.52 -11.37 27.18
CA ASP A 969 30.14 -10.52 28.21
C ASP A 969 29.32 -9.22 28.37
N PRO A 970 28.67 -8.99 29.53
CA PRO A 970 27.89 -7.78 29.78
C PRO A 970 28.74 -6.50 29.73
N GLU A 971 30.02 -6.56 30.14
CA GLU A 971 30.90 -5.40 30.13
C GLU A 971 31.38 -5.05 28.72
N ALA A 972 31.70 -6.06 27.90
CA ALA A 972 31.96 -5.85 26.48
C ALA A 972 30.73 -5.29 25.75
N THR A 973 29.55 -5.84 26.06
CA THR A 973 28.27 -5.38 25.49
C THR A 973 28.01 -3.91 25.84
N SER A 974 28.17 -3.53 27.11
CA SER A 974 27.97 -2.14 27.56
C SER A 974 28.96 -1.18 26.90
N ARG A 975 30.26 -1.55 26.84
CA ARG A 975 31.28 -0.74 26.16
C ARG A 975 30.98 -0.56 24.66
N HIS A 976 30.50 -1.60 23.99
CA HIS A 976 30.14 -1.54 22.59
C HIS A 976 28.91 -0.66 22.36
N LEU A 977 27.89 -0.77 23.22
CA LEU A 977 26.71 0.09 23.19
C LEU A 977 27.07 1.57 23.43
N ASP A 978 27.98 1.86 24.35
CA ASP A 978 28.45 3.24 24.58
C ASP A 978 29.16 3.81 23.35
N MET A 979 29.98 3.00 22.67
CA MET A 979 30.60 3.36 21.39
C MET A 979 29.55 3.69 20.31
N LEU A 980 28.52 2.86 20.16
CA LEU A 980 27.42 3.09 19.21
C LEU A 980 26.62 4.35 19.54
N LYS A 981 26.33 4.59 20.83
CA LYS A 981 25.64 5.78 21.31
C LYS A 981 26.41 7.05 20.99
N ASP A 982 27.72 7.06 21.22
CA ASP A 982 28.54 8.24 20.96
C ASP A 982 28.80 8.46 19.46
N GLY A 983 28.90 7.38 18.68
CA GLY A 983 28.98 7.46 17.22
C GLY A 983 27.73 8.07 16.59
N THR A 984 26.54 7.61 17.01
CA THR A 984 25.25 8.05 16.42
C THR A 984 24.87 9.48 16.79
N LYS A 985 25.17 9.95 18.02
CA LYS A 985 24.91 11.33 18.46
C LYS A 985 25.52 12.41 17.54
N ARG A 986 26.60 12.11 16.82
CA ARG A 986 27.26 13.08 15.92
C ARG A 986 26.47 13.38 14.66
N PHE A 987 25.57 12.49 14.25
CA PHE A 987 24.89 12.54 12.94
C PHE A 987 23.38 12.72 13.04
N LEU A 988 22.81 12.58 14.24
CA LEU A 988 21.39 12.76 14.49
C LEU A 988 21.07 14.21 14.92
N PRO A 989 19.96 14.78 14.44
CA PRO A 989 19.50 16.09 14.86
C PRO A 989 19.01 16.06 16.32
N ILE A 990 19.03 17.21 17.01
CA ILE A 990 18.60 17.32 18.42
C ILE A 990 17.15 16.89 18.67
N GLN A 991 16.31 16.91 17.63
CA GLN A 991 14.91 16.48 17.70
C GLN A 991 14.73 14.96 17.54
N LEU A 992 15.78 14.19 17.26
CA LEU A 992 15.73 12.73 17.22
C LEU A 992 16.51 12.14 18.39
N ARG A 993 15.88 11.19 19.07
CA ARG A 993 16.44 10.48 20.22
C ARG A 993 16.48 8.98 19.91
N PRO A 994 17.67 8.40 19.67
CA PRO A 994 17.80 6.95 19.58
C PRO A 994 17.70 6.34 20.98
N VAL A 995 16.96 5.24 21.10
CA VAL A 995 16.90 4.39 22.30
C VAL A 995 17.45 3.03 21.88
N PHE A 996 18.54 2.59 22.51
CA PHE A 996 19.21 1.34 22.17
C PHE A 996 18.60 0.20 22.99
N ILE A 997 18.12 -0.84 22.31
CA ILE A 997 17.44 -1.99 22.87
C ILE A 997 18.23 -3.23 22.46
N ASN A 998 18.96 -3.82 23.41
CA ASN A 998 19.78 -4.99 23.12
C ASN A 998 19.00 -6.28 23.41
N HIS A 999 18.90 -7.15 22.42
CA HIS A 999 18.36 -8.50 22.56
C HIS A 999 19.52 -9.51 22.61
N PRO A 1000 19.51 -10.46 23.57
CA PRO A 1000 20.45 -11.58 23.55
C PRO A 1000 20.14 -12.50 22.35
N ARG A 1001 21.17 -13.15 21.79
CA ARG A 1001 21.02 -14.11 20.68
C ARG A 1001 20.00 -15.22 21.03
N ALA A 1002 19.16 -15.60 20.07
CA ALA A 1002 18.00 -16.48 20.25
C ALA A 1002 18.30 -17.93 20.72
N ASP A 1003 19.57 -18.34 20.71
CA ASP A 1003 20.00 -19.71 21.05
C ASP A 1003 20.00 -19.97 22.58
N PHE A 1004 19.62 -18.99 23.39
CA PHE A 1004 19.71 -19.05 24.85
C PHE A 1004 18.33 -19.10 25.50
N ARG A 1005 17.84 -20.31 25.77
CA ARG A 1005 16.75 -20.53 26.73
C ARG A 1005 17.33 -20.64 28.13
N TRP A 1006 16.88 -19.81 29.05
CA TRP A 1006 17.17 -19.96 30.48
C TRP A 1006 16.29 -21.07 31.05
N ALA A 1007 16.87 -22.20 31.45
CA ALA A 1007 16.19 -23.20 32.27
C ALA A 1007 16.30 -22.81 33.76
N ARG A 1008 15.21 -22.94 34.51
CA ARG A 1008 15.22 -22.85 35.98
C ARG A 1008 14.99 -24.24 36.55
N THR A 1009 15.94 -24.74 37.32
CA THR A 1009 15.73 -25.88 38.22
C THR A 1009 15.39 -25.35 39.61
N TRP A 1010 14.42 -26.00 40.28
CA TRP A 1010 14.12 -25.75 41.69
C TRP A 1010 14.60 -26.96 42.49
N ASP A 1011 15.51 -26.74 43.44
CA ASP A 1011 15.84 -27.76 44.42
C ASP A 1011 14.67 -27.86 45.42
N GLY A 1012 13.96 -28.99 45.35
CA GLY A 1012 12.76 -29.28 46.12
C GLY A 1012 12.90 -29.04 47.62
N GLY A 1013 11.98 -28.26 48.17
CA GLY A 1013 11.71 -28.15 49.60
C GLY A 1013 10.21 -27.90 49.82
N PRO A 1014 9.57 -28.51 50.83
CA PRO A 1014 8.12 -28.46 50.99
C PRO A 1014 7.62 -27.03 51.31
N PRO A 1015 6.38 -26.68 50.91
CA PRO A 1015 5.88 -25.31 50.95
C PRO A 1015 5.59 -24.88 52.39
N SER A 1016 6.32 -23.88 52.90
CA SER A 1016 5.97 -23.24 54.17
C SER A 1016 4.94 -22.12 53.94
N ALA A 1017 3.89 -22.09 54.76
CA ALA A 1017 2.70 -21.24 54.63
C ALA A 1017 2.90 -19.74 55.00
N VAL A 1018 4.11 -19.22 54.88
CA VAL A 1018 4.41 -17.79 55.13
C VAL A 1018 4.80 -17.14 53.81
N LEU A 1019 3.92 -16.30 53.27
CA LEU A 1019 4.25 -15.42 52.15
C LEU A 1019 5.29 -14.39 52.64
N PRO A 1020 6.39 -14.16 51.91
CA PRO A 1020 7.42 -13.21 52.31
C PRO A 1020 6.93 -11.75 52.26
N ASP A 1021 7.39 -10.94 53.22
CA ASP A 1021 7.11 -9.50 53.33
C ASP A 1021 7.72 -8.71 52.14
N LEU A 1022 6.85 -8.02 51.39
CA LEU A 1022 7.18 -7.28 50.16
C LEU A 1022 7.68 -5.84 50.43
N SER A 1023 7.90 -5.44 51.68
CA SER A 1023 8.33 -4.08 52.03
C SER A 1023 9.86 -3.88 52.05
N VAL A 1024 10.65 -4.93 51.78
CA VAL A 1024 12.12 -4.85 51.78
C VAL A 1024 12.65 -4.67 50.36
N SER A 1025 13.24 -3.51 50.06
CA SER A 1025 14.00 -3.27 48.82
C SER A 1025 15.45 -3.75 48.97
N PRO A 1026 16.05 -4.42 47.97
CA PRO A 1026 15.53 -4.68 46.63
C PRO A 1026 15.12 -6.15 46.42
N PRO A 1027 14.00 -6.45 45.75
CA PRO A 1027 13.79 -7.77 45.18
C PRO A 1027 14.01 -7.75 43.66
N GLU A 1028 14.95 -8.55 43.17
CA GLU A 1028 14.97 -8.99 41.78
C GLU A 1028 13.75 -9.88 41.54
N ILE A 1029 12.74 -9.35 40.85
CA ILE A 1029 11.53 -10.10 40.47
C ILE A 1029 11.51 -10.22 38.96
N PHE A 1030 11.95 -11.37 38.43
CA PHE A 1030 11.73 -11.74 37.03
C PHE A 1030 10.41 -12.50 36.88
N PHE A 1031 9.44 -11.83 36.25
CA PHE A 1031 8.15 -12.39 35.85
C PHE A 1031 8.22 -13.11 34.49
N GLY A 1032 7.53 -14.25 34.40
CA GLY A 1032 7.15 -14.93 33.17
C GLY A 1032 6.34 -16.20 33.50
N LEU A 1033 5.08 -16.26 33.05
CA LEU A 1033 4.13 -17.36 33.26
C LEU A 1033 4.51 -18.62 32.45
N TYR A 1034 4.37 -19.81 33.05
CA TYR A 1034 4.47 -21.09 32.35
C TYR A 1034 3.13 -21.52 31.71
N HIS A 1035 3.21 -22.12 30.52
CA HIS A 1035 2.14 -22.88 29.85
C HIS A 1035 2.17 -24.35 30.33
N SER A 1036 1.03 -25.01 30.43
CA SER A 1036 0.84 -26.29 31.14
C SER A 1036 1.21 -27.58 30.38
N GLU A 1037 2.04 -27.52 29.33
CA GLU A 1037 2.22 -28.66 28.40
C GLU A 1037 3.67 -29.18 28.25
N PHE A 1038 4.63 -28.67 29.02
CA PHE A 1038 5.99 -29.24 29.04
C PHE A 1038 6.28 -29.92 30.37
N THR A 1039 6.61 -31.21 30.30
CA THR A 1039 7.18 -31.98 31.42
C THR A 1039 8.68 -32.11 31.17
N GLU A 1040 9.50 -31.88 32.19
CA GLU A 1040 10.96 -31.86 32.08
C GLU A 1040 11.51 -33.27 31.81
N GLY A 1041 12.16 -33.49 30.66
CA GLY A 1041 12.80 -34.77 30.32
C GLY A 1041 12.78 -35.24 28.86
N GLU A 1042 12.29 -34.46 27.89
CA GLU A 1042 12.37 -34.75 26.44
C GLU A 1042 12.95 -33.58 25.63
#